data_AF-A0A0P1AJS0-F1
#
_entry.id   AF-A0A0P1AJS0-F1
#
_cell.length_a   1.000
_cell.length_b   1.000
_cell.length_c   1.000
_cell.angle_alpha   90.00
_cell.angle_beta   90.00
_cell.angle_gamma   90.00
#
_symmetry.space_group_name_H-M   'P 1'
#
loop_
_entity.id
_entity.type
_entity.pdbx_description
1 polymer ?
#
loop_
_entity_poly.entity_id
_entity_poly.type
_entity_poly.pdbx_seq_one_letter_code
_entity_poly.pdbx_strand_id
1 'polypeptide(L)'
;MEQDPEEQEHYQSVLLSFREYESYMMREIYRRKKHMQAMPVEMQRRLPQGSTFRNLHHFVNATHHNQIFFERVVQAQLKNGPAVELPEVVPRTPLQSPPRHFSKLKSTLHQFVRDWSDEGKKEREMCYSPIIKELCRVLFVDKDNPLNRPRVLLPGAGLGRLALEIAAKGYAVQGNEFSYQMLFASNFILNWAPQPLQFEIHPWIHNPSNALNFSMCAGEFLEAYANDKECWDCIVTCFFIDAAPNVIEYIAAFERMLKPGGFWINLGPLLYHWQNAGGDDDDRYEQSIELSYEEIKHVMNTYNFRIQKESQRECFYANNIKTCNCLDDAAPTSTMDRLQRLFGNLPGLPGQGGPGSDGPLVDTAEKVHISSLALLKMLKHGRAGVPMEVMGLMLGEFVDDYTVNCIDVFAMPQSGTGVSVEAVDPVFQMKMLEMLKQTGRAEMVVGWYHSHPGFGCWLSGVDINTQQSFEALNPRAVAVVVDPIQSVKGKVVIDAFRLINPQLMMMGQEPRQTTSNIGHLNKPSIQALIHGLNRHYYSIAIDYRKNELEEQMLMNLHKNTWSDGLVLTKFEDHSKENEKTVKSMLALTEQYNTRVQEEEEKTPEELEVLNVGKLDPKKHLENDVYEIMALNTVQCLGAMLDTIVF
;
A
#
# COMPACT_ATOMS: atom_id res chain seq x y z
N MET A 1 12.58 -48.92 -3.27
CA MET A 1 12.25 -47.74 -4.09
C MET A 1 13.19 -47.80 -5.27
N GLU A 2 12.70 -48.30 -6.40
CA GLU A 2 13.37 -48.11 -7.69
C GLU A 2 13.52 -46.60 -7.89
N GLN A 3 14.75 -46.14 -8.07
CA GLN A 3 15.08 -44.72 -8.06
C GLN A 3 14.55 -44.08 -9.34
N ASP A 4 13.58 -43.18 -9.19
CA ASP A 4 13.14 -42.30 -10.28
C ASP A 4 14.34 -41.42 -10.69
N PRO A 5 14.85 -41.55 -11.93
CA PRO A 5 16.02 -40.80 -12.37
C PRO A 5 15.78 -39.29 -12.36
N GLU A 6 14.54 -38.83 -12.56
CA GLU A 6 14.19 -37.41 -12.49
C GLU A 6 14.29 -36.88 -11.05
N GLU A 7 13.89 -37.71 -10.07
CA GLU A 7 14.02 -37.37 -8.65
C GLU A 7 15.49 -37.26 -8.23
N GLN A 8 16.34 -38.17 -8.71
CA GLN A 8 17.78 -38.14 -8.43
C GLN A 8 18.48 -36.91 -9.02
N GLU A 9 18.15 -36.57 -10.27
CA GLU A 9 18.68 -35.36 -10.91
C GLU A 9 18.22 -34.11 -10.14
N HIS A 10 16.95 -34.07 -9.73
CA HIS A 10 16.44 -32.97 -8.92
C HIS A 10 17.17 -32.85 -7.57
N TYR A 11 17.36 -33.97 -6.89
CA TYR A 11 18.08 -34.05 -5.62
C TYR A 11 19.52 -33.53 -5.75
N GLN A 12 20.25 -33.98 -6.78
CA GLN A 12 21.62 -33.53 -7.07
C GLN A 12 21.67 -32.04 -7.41
N SER A 13 20.72 -31.55 -8.23
CA SER A 13 20.60 -30.14 -8.60
C SER A 13 20.37 -29.25 -7.37
N VAL A 14 19.52 -29.69 -6.43
CA VAL A 14 19.29 -28.94 -5.18
C VAL A 14 20.56 -28.93 -4.33
N LEU A 15 21.24 -30.06 -4.13
CA LEU A 15 22.50 -30.08 -3.37
C LEU A 15 23.59 -29.20 -3.98
N LEU A 16 23.71 -29.20 -5.30
CA LEU A 16 24.65 -28.32 -6.01
C LEU A 16 24.34 -26.85 -5.74
N SER A 17 23.06 -26.46 -5.68
CA SER A 17 22.67 -25.08 -5.40
C SER A 17 23.14 -24.57 -4.03
N PHE A 18 23.25 -25.43 -3.01
CA PHE A 18 23.81 -25.09 -1.70
C PHE A 18 25.32 -24.76 -1.79
N ARG A 19 26.06 -25.46 -2.65
CA ARG A 19 27.49 -25.19 -2.90
C ARG A 19 27.73 -23.96 -3.75
N GLU A 20 26.78 -23.63 -4.63
CA GLU A 20 26.87 -22.49 -5.55
C GLU A 20 26.36 -21.16 -4.96
N TYR A 21 25.91 -21.13 -3.70
CA TYR A 21 25.30 -19.94 -3.10
C TYR A 21 26.23 -18.72 -3.09
N GLU A 22 27.50 -18.89 -2.73
CA GLU A 22 28.52 -17.83 -2.75
C GLU A 22 28.76 -17.32 -4.17
N SER A 23 28.94 -18.22 -5.14
CA SER A 23 29.10 -17.88 -6.56
C SER A 23 27.92 -17.04 -7.07
N TYR A 24 26.70 -17.39 -6.67
CA TYR A 24 25.49 -16.64 -7.02
C TYR A 24 25.47 -15.25 -6.36
N MET A 25 25.70 -15.17 -5.05
CA MET A 25 25.70 -13.90 -4.33
C MET A 25 26.82 -12.95 -4.79
N MET A 26 27.99 -13.48 -5.10
CA MET A 26 29.11 -12.70 -5.65
C MET A 26 28.77 -12.07 -7.00
N ARG A 27 27.98 -12.74 -7.85
CA ARG A 27 27.46 -12.15 -9.10
C ARG A 27 26.47 -11.02 -8.82
N GLU A 28 25.59 -11.16 -7.83
CA GLU A 28 24.67 -10.09 -7.46
C GLU A 28 25.43 -8.87 -6.92
N ILE A 29 26.42 -9.09 -6.06
CA ILE A 29 27.29 -8.06 -5.49
C ILE A 29 28.10 -7.38 -6.60
N TYR A 30 28.70 -8.15 -7.53
CA TYR A 30 29.47 -7.59 -8.64
C TYR A 30 28.61 -6.81 -9.62
N ARG A 31 27.40 -7.30 -9.94
CA ARG A 31 26.42 -6.57 -10.76
C ARG A 31 26.08 -5.22 -10.13
N ARG A 32 25.81 -5.20 -8.82
CA ARG A 32 25.55 -3.96 -8.07
C ARG A 32 26.77 -3.03 -8.13
N LYS A 33 27.97 -3.55 -7.86
CA LYS A 33 29.22 -2.80 -7.96
C LYS A 33 29.42 -2.17 -9.36
N LYS A 34 29.19 -2.94 -10.43
CA LYS A 34 29.33 -2.47 -11.82
C LYS A 34 28.34 -1.35 -12.14
N HIS A 35 27.06 -1.50 -11.77
CA HIS A 35 26.05 -0.46 -11.99
C HIS A 35 26.39 0.82 -11.22
N MET A 36 26.94 0.69 -10.01
CA MET A 36 27.37 1.84 -9.24
C MET A 36 28.63 2.50 -9.79
N GLN A 37 29.59 1.73 -10.32
CA GLN A 37 30.78 2.27 -10.99
C GLN A 37 30.46 2.99 -12.29
N ALA A 38 29.36 2.63 -12.96
CA ALA A 38 28.87 3.33 -14.15
C ALA A 38 28.27 4.72 -13.83
N MET A 39 28.01 5.02 -12.56
CA MET A 39 27.46 6.31 -12.13
C MET A 39 28.54 7.41 -12.13
N PRO A 40 28.21 8.67 -12.48
CA PRO A 40 29.16 9.79 -12.40
C PRO A 40 29.80 9.96 -11.02
N VAL A 41 31.10 10.29 -10.99
CA VAL A 41 31.91 10.39 -9.76
C VAL A 41 31.33 11.39 -8.74
N GLU A 42 30.69 12.47 -9.20
CA GLU A 42 30.01 13.43 -8.33
C GLU A 42 28.83 12.83 -7.57
N MET A 43 28.04 11.96 -8.21
CA MET A 43 26.91 11.29 -7.55
C MET A 43 27.41 10.21 -6.58
N GLN A 44 28.50 9.51 -6.91
CA GLN A 44 29.12 8.54 -6.01
C GLN A 44 29.60 9.20 -4.70
N ARG A 45 30.14 10.43 -4.78
CA ARG A 45 30.61 11.19 -3.60
C ARG A 45 29.49 11.63 -2.67
N ARG A 46 28.24 11.71 -3.14
CA ARG A 46 27.07 12.09 -2.35
C ARG A 46 26.48 10.94 -1.53
N LEU A 47 26.96 9.71 -1.69
CA LEU A 47 26.47 8.56 -0.94
C LEU A 47 26.92 8.60 0.54
N PRO A 48 26.03 8.31 1.52
CA PRO A 48 26.36 8.28 2.95
C PRO A 48 27.51 7.33 3.28
N GLN A 49 28.22 7.57 4.39
CA GLN A 49 29.33 6.71 4.81
C GLN A 49 28.87 5.27 5.14
N GLY A 50 27.63 5.09 5.60
CA GLY A 50 26.99 3.78 5.83
C GLY A 50 26.32 3.16 4.60
N SER A 51 26.44 3.78 3.42
CA SER A 51 25.83 3.25 2.20
C SER A 51 26.38 1.88 1.83
N THR A 52 25.53 1.06 1.21
CA THR A 52 25.83 -0.28 0.70
C THR A 52 27.13 -0.31 -0.14
N PHE A 53 27.52 0.81 -0.74
CA PHE A 53 28.76 0.99 -1.51
C PHE A 53 30.04 0.84 -0.70
N ARG A 54 30.14 1.49 0.47
CA ARG A 54 31.36 1.43 1.31
C ARG A 54 31.44 0.14 2.11
N ASN A 55 30.30 -0.50 2.34
CA ASN A 55 30.17 -1.73 3.13
C ASN A 55 30.10 -3.01 2.29
N LEU A 56 30.45 -2.98 0.99
CA LEU A 56 30.45 -4.18 0.13
C LEU A 56 31.26 -5.34 0.72
N HIS A 57 32.36 -5.05 1.43
CA HIS A 57 33.17 -6.06 2.11
C HIS A 57 32.38 -6.81 3.19
N HIS A 58 31.47 -6.15 3.92
CA HIS A 58 30.60 -6.79 4.89
C HIS A 58 29.62 -7.77 4.23
N PHE A 59 29.07 -7.43 3.05
CA PHE A 59 28.22 -8.34 2.28
C PHE A 59 29.00 -9.55 1.77
N VAL A 60 30.24 -9.36 1.34
CA VAL A 60 31.12 -10.48 0.91
C VAL A 60 31.41 -11.40 2.09
N ASN A 61 31.81 -10.85 3.24
CA ASN A 61 32.08 -11.64 4.45
C ASN A 61 30.82 -12.41 4.91
N ALA A 62 29.67 -11.74 4.97
CA ALA A 62 28.42 -12.35 5.36
C ALA A 62 27.97 -13.45 4.37
N THR A 63 28.21 -13.25 3.08
CA THR A 63 27.98 -14.27 2.05
C THR A 63 28.86 -15.50 2.29
N HIS A 64 30.14 -15.29 2.59
CA HIS A 64 31.09 -16.36 2.86
C HIS A 64 30.71 -17.16 4.12
N HIS A 65 30.29 -16.49 5.20
CA HIS A 65 29.77 -17.15 6.40
C HIS A 65 28.54 -18.03 6.10
N ASN A 66 27.58 -17.51 5.33
CA ASN A 66 26.41 -18.30 4.89
C ASN A 66 26.82 -19.51 4.04
N GLN A 67 27.85 -19.38 3.19
CA GLN A 67 28.36 -20.50 2.39
C GLN A 67 28.99 -21.60 3.26
N ILE A 68 29.78 -21.23 4.28
CA ILE A 68 30.33 -22.19 5.23
C ILE A 68 29.21 -22.95 5.93
N PHE A 69 28.13 -22.25 6.33
CA PHE A 69 26.95 -22.88 6.91
C PHE A 69 26.30 -23.87 5.94
N PHE A 70 26.06 -23.47 4.69
CA PHE A 70 25.46 -24.35 3.68
C PHE A 70 26.35 -25.56 3.32
N GLU A 71 27.67 -25.40 3.29
CA GLU A 71 28.57 -26.54 3.07
C GLU A 71 28.46 -27.56 4.21
N ARG A 72 28.27 -27.12 5.45
CA ARG A 72 28.00 -28.04 6.58
C ARG A 72 26.68 -28.80 6.41
N VAL A 73 25.64 -28.15 5.90
CA VAL A 73 24.35 -28.79 5.57
C VAL A 73 24.55 -29.87 4.50
N VAL A 74 25.32 -29.56 3.43
CA VAL A 74 25.63 -30.52 2.36
C VAL A 74 26.46 -31.69 2.90
N GLN A 75 27.47 -31.44 3.72
CA GLN A 75 28.31 -32.49 4.32
C GLN A 75 27.50 -33.43 5.24
N ALA A 76 26.55 -32.90 6.01
CA ALA A 76 25.65 -33.72 6.82
C ALA A 76 24.76 -34.61 5.93
N GLN A 77 24.27 -34.07 4.81
CA GLN A 77 23.44 -34.82 3.87
C GLN A 77 24.24 -35.88 3.10
N LEU A 78 25.49 -35.62 2.70
CA LEU A 78 26.34 -36.60 2.02
C LEU A 78 26.73 -37.78 2.92
N LYS A 79 26.78 -37.59 4.26
CA LYS A 79 27.07 -38.67 5.21
C LYS A 79 25.90 -39.63 5.40
N ASN A 80 24.66 -39.12 5.38
CA ASN A 80 23.46 -39.89 5.76
C ASN A 80 22.45 -40.09 4.61
N GLY A 81 22.68 -39.47 3.45
CA GLY A 81 21.80 -39.53 2.29
C GLY A 81 22.31 -40.43 1.16
N PRO A 82 21.61 -40.44 0.01
CA PRO A 82 22.08 -41.13 -1.20
C PRO A 82 23.48 -40.69 -1.61
N ALA A 83 24.32 -41.64 -2.03
CA ALA A 83 25.64 -41.35 -2.56
C ALA A 83 25.52 -40.57 -3.87
N VAL A 84 25.99 -39.32 -3.86
CA VAL A 84 25.96 -38.42 -5.02
C VAL A 84 27.34 -37.77 -5.16
N GLU A 85 27.92 -37.87 -6.36
CA GLU A 85 29.14 -37.14 -6.70
C GLU A 85 28.78 -35.71 -7.12
N LEU A 86 29.26 -34.73 -6.35
CA LEU A 86 29.06 -33.32 -6.62
C LEU A 86 30.36 -32.69 -7.11
N PRO A 87 30.33 -31.85 -8.16
CA PRO A 87 31.52 -31.17 -8.64
C PRO A 87 32.08 -30.22 -7.58
N GLU A 88 33.39 -29.98 -7.64
CA GLU A 88 34.03 -28.96 -6.82
C GLU A 88 33.69 -27.57 -7.38
N VAL A 89 33.06 -26.73 -6.56
CA VAL A 89 32.60 -25.40 -6.95
C VAL A 89 33.58 -24.37 -6.39
N VAL A 90 34.18 -23.58 -7.28
CA VAL A 90 34.94 -22.39 -6.90
C VAL A 90 34.12 -21.13 -7.23
N PRO A 91 34.27 -20.00 -6.52
CA PRO A 91 33.45 -18.79 -6.73
C PRO A 91 33.42 -18.24 -8.18
N ARG A 92 34.37 -18.66 -9.03
CA ARG A 92 34.49 -18.25 -10.44
C ARG A 92 33.80 -19.20 -11.42
N THR A 93 33.31 -20.36 -11.00
CA THR A 93 32.66 -21.30 -11.93
C THR A 93 31.31 -20.76 -12.44
N PRO A 94 30.92 -21.13 -13.68
CA PRO A 94 29.57 -20.95 -14.18
C PRO A 94 28.55 -21.61 -13.24
N LEU A 95 27.47 -20.90 -12.89
CA LEU A 95 26.35 -21.49 -12.15
C LEU A 95 25.67 -22.53 -13.03
N GLN A 96 25.51 -23.73 -12.51
CA GLN A 96 24.78 -24.83 -13.18
C GLN A 96 23.35 -24.91 -12.65
N SER A 97 23.11 -24.53 -11.39
CA SER A 97 21.79 -24.62 -10.78
C SER A 97 20.83 -23.53 -11.31
N PRO A 98 19.54 -23.85 -11.55
CA PRO A 98 18.57 -22.87 -12.00
C PRO A 98 18.26 -21.79 -10.94
N PRO A 99 17.94 -20.54 -11.36
CA PRO A 99 17.69 -19.40 -10.45
C PRO A 99 16.63 -19.63 -9.36
N ARG A 100 15.65 -20.51 -9.62
CA ARG A 100 14.60 -20.89 -8.67
C ARG A 100 15.16 -21.51 -7.38
N HIS A 101 16.27 -22.25 -7.46
CA HIS A 101 16.88 -22.87 -6.29
C HIS A 101 17.49 -21.83 -5.35
N PHE A 102 18.19 -20.83 -5.88
CA PHE A 102 18.74 -19.74 -5.07
C PHE A 102 17.65 -18.91 -4.40
N SER A 103 16.50 -18.71 -5.06
CA SER A 103 15.35 -18.04 -4.46
C SER A 103 14.80 -18.84 -3.27
N LYS A 104 14.73 -20.18 -3.41
CA LYS A 104 14.35 -21.06 -2.29
C LYS A 104 15.38 -21.06 -1.16
N LEU A 105 16.68 -21.05 -1.45
CA LEU A 105 17.74 -20.96 -0.44
C LEU A 105 17.67 -19.67 0.38
N LYS A 106 17.36 -18.54 -0.26
CA LYS A 106 17.09 -17.27 0.43
C LYS A 106 15.93 -17.42 1.41
N SER A 107 14.82 -18.04 0.99
CA SER A 107 13.69 -18.33 1.88
C SER A 107 14.05 -19.29 3.01
N THR A 108 14.91 -20.29 2.75
CA THR A 108 15.39 -21.21 3.78
C THR A 108 16.18 -20.49 4.87
N LEU A 109 17.02 -19.50 4.54
CA LEU A 109 17.72 -18.67 5.54
C LEU A 109 16.75 -17.87 6.42
N HIS A 110 15.68 -17.30 5.84
CA HIS A 110 14.64 -16.65 6.64
C HIS A 110 13.89 -17.64 7.53
N GLN A 111 13.64 -18.85 7.04
CA GLN A 111 12.96 -19.88 7.82
C GLN A 111 13.79 -20.29 9.04
N PHE A 112 15.12 -20.28 8.96
CA PHE A 112 15.98 -20.47 10.14
C PHE A 112 15.77 -19.40 11.21
N VAL A 113 15.55 -18.14 10.81
CA VAL A 113 15.20 -17.07 11.76
C VAL A 113 13.89 -17.41 12.46
N ARG A 114 12.83 -17.68 11.69
CA ARG A 114 11.51 -18.01 12.23
C ARG A 114 11.54 -19.22 13.16
N ASP A 115 12.16 -20.33 12.75
CA ASP A 115 12.04 -21.61 13.46
C ASP A 115 13.11 -21.83 14.53
N TRP A 116 14.30 -21.29 14.37
CA TRP A 116 15.47 -21.71 15.16
C TRP A 116 16.29 -20.57 15.77
N SER A 117 16.01 -19.30 15.45
CA SER A 117 16.67 -18.16 16.11
C SER A 117 15.85 -17.57 17.25
N ASP A 118 16.51 -16.80 18.11
CA ASP A 118 15.83 -16.03 19.16
C ASP A 118 15.00 -14.88 18.58
N GLU A 119 15.42 -14.29 17.47
CA GLU A 119 14.69 -13.22 16.76
C GLU A 119 13.28 -13.69 16.33
N GLY A 120 13.15 -14.94 15.88
CA GLY A 120 11.85 -15.53 15.50
C GLY A 120 10.97 -15.94 16.68
N LYS A 121 11.42 -15.80 17.94
CA LYS A 121 10.67 -16.29 19.11
C LYS A 121 9.27 -15.69 19.21
N LYS A 122 9.13 -14.38 19.01
CA LYS A 122 7.83 -13.69 19.07
C LYS A 122 6.87 -14.23 18.00
N GLU A 123 7.37 -14.49 16.79
CA GLU A 123 6.57 -15.05 15.70
C GLU A 123 6.11 -16.48 16.01
N ARG A 124 7.00 -17.31 16.57
CA ARG A 124 6.63 -18.66 17.04
C ARG A 124 5.62 -18.61 18.17
N GLU A 125 5.76 -17.69 19.11
CA GLU A 125 4.83 -17.57 20.23
C GLU A 125 3.42 -17.24 19.74
N MET A 126 3.30 -16.37 18.72
CA MET A 126 2.02 -16.01 18.10
C MET A 126 1.43 -17.15 17.26
N CYS A 127 2.26 -17.91 16.52
CA CYS A 127 1.76 -18.95 15.61
C CYS A 127 1.67 -20.35 16.25
N TYR A 128 2.69 -20.79 16.97
CA TYR A 128 2.82 -22.18 17.46
C TYR A 128 2.13 -22.37 18.82
N SER A 129 2.21 -21.40 19.73
CA SER A 129 1.62 -21.55 21.06
C SER A 129 0.10 -21.81 21.03
N PRO A 130 -0.72 -21.10 20.21
CA PRO A 130 -2.15 -21.38 20.15
C PRO A 130 -2.44 -22.80 19.66
N ILE A 131 -1.72 -23.27 18.64
CA ILE A 131 -1.86 -24.62 18.09
C ILE A 131 -1.51 -25.67 19.15
N ILE A 132 -0.41 -25.50 19.87
CA ILE A 132 0.03 -26.43 20.91
C ILE A 132 -0.94 -26.42 22.10
N LYS A 133 -1.43 -25.24 22.53
CA LYS A 133 -2.41 -25.11 23.61
C LYS A 133 -3.71 -25.85 23.27
N GLU A 134 -4.20 -25.66 22.05
CA GLU A 134 -5.41 -26.32 21.58
C GLU A 134 -5.22 -27.83 21.43
N LEU A 135 -4.06 -28.26 20.93
CA LEU A 135 -3.71 -29.68 20.86
C LEU A 135 -3.69 -30.33 22.25
N CYS A 136 -3.09 -29.66 23.24
CA CYS A 136 -3.09 -30.09 24.64
C CYS A 136 -4.50 -30.17 25.24
N ARG A 137 -5.41 -29.29 24.81
CA ARG A 137 -6.82 -29.29 25.25
C ARG A 137 -7.60 -30.46 24.65
N VAL A 138 -7.43 -30.71 23.36
CA VAL A 138 -8.24 -31.69 22.61
C VAL A 138 -7.72 -33.12 22.79
N LEU A 139 -6.40 -33.30 22.85
CA LEU A 139 -5.76 -34.61 22.96
C LEU A 139 -4.92 -34.69 24.22
N PHE A 140 -5.45 -35.33 25.25
CA PHE A 140 -4.74 -35.56 26.51
C PHE A 140 -3.55 -36.51 26.31
N VAL A 141 -2.41 -36.13 26.88
CA VAL A 141 -1.20 -36.98 26.93
C VAL A 141 -1.07 -37.53 28.34
N ASP A 142 -1.23 -38.84 28.46
CA ASP A 142 -0.93 -39.56 29.70
C ASP A 142 0.59 -39.65 29.87
N LYS A 143 1.12 -38.97 30.90
CA LYS A 143 2.57 -38.96 31.19
C LYS A 143 3.05 -40.25 31.85
N ASP A 144 2.14 -41.05 32.40
CA ASP A 144 2.46 -42.25 33.16
C ASP A 144 2.53 -43.50 32.25
N ASN A 145 2.06 -43.41 31.00
CA ASN A 145 2.10 -44.49 30.02
C ASN A 145 2.82 -44.09 28.70
N PRO A 146 4.17 -44.17 28.66
CA PRO A 146 4.95 -43.74 27.50
C PRO A 146 4.78 -44.59 26.23
N LEU A 147 4.08 -45.74 26.30
CA LEU A 147 3.78 -46.59 25.14
C LEU A 147 2.54 -46.12 24.36
N ASN A 148 1.64 -45.34 24.96
CA ASN A 148 0.39 -44.92 24.34
C ASN A 148 0.36 -43.41 24.03
N ARG A 149 1.23 -42.97 23.11
CA ARG A 149 1.33 -41.56 22.71
C ARG A 149 0.35 -41.24 21.59
N PRO A 150 -0.49 -40.19 21.69
CA PRO A 150 -1.34 -39.78 20.59
C PRO A 150 -0.51 -39.35 19.38
N ARG A 151 -0.90 -39.82 18.19
CA ARG A 151 -0.16 -39.56 16.94
C ARG A 151 -0.65 -38.28 16.27
N VAL A 152 0.28 -37.42 15.87
CA VAL A 152 0.00 -36.11 15.24
C VAL A 152 0.80 -35.99 13.94
N LEU A 153 0.14 -35.66 12.83
CA LEU A 153 0.79 -35.43 11.54
C LEU A 153 0.82 -33.93 11.26
N LEU A 154 1.99 -33.39 10.92
CA LEU A 154 2.19 -31.99 10.55
C LEU A 154 2.63 -31.89 9.08
N PRO A 155 1.71 -31.66 8.13
CA PRO A 155 2.06 -31.40 6.74
C PRO A 155 2.70 -30.01 6.58
N GLY A 156 3.69 -29.89 5.71
CA GLY A 156 4.44 -28.64 5.52
C GLY A 156 5.20 -28.21 6.76
N ALA A 157 5.95 -29.13 7.37
CA ALA A 157 6.62 -28.91 8.65
C ALA A 157 7.78 -27.88 8.58
N GLY A 158 8.19 -27.43 7.39
CA GLY A 158 9.26 -26.45 7.23
C GLY A 158 10.57 -26.97 7.80
N LEU A 159 11.14 -26.26 8.79
CA LEU A 159 12.36 -26.71 9.48
C LEU A 159 12.09 -27.60 10.70
N GLY A 160 10.83 -27.97 10.96
CA GLY A 160 10.46 -28.96 11.95
C GLY A 160 10.33 -28.44 13.39
N ARG A 161 10.41 -27.12 13.62
CA ARG A 161 10.33 -26.54 14.98
C ARG A 161 9.01 -26.86 15.68
N LEU A 162 7.87 -26.65 15.02
CA LEU A 162 6.57 -26.96 15.59
C LEU A 162 6.42 -28.46 15.86
N ALA A 163 6.91 -29.31 14.96
CA ALA A 163 6.91 -30.76 15.17
C ALA A 163 7.72 -31.16 16.41
N LEU A 164 8.89 -30.53 16.62
CA LEU A 164 9.70 -30.74 17.82
C LEU A 164 8.99 -30.26 19.09
N GLU A 165 8.36 -29.09 19.07
CA GLU A 165 7.64 -28.56 20.24
C GLU A 165 6.44 -29.44 20.63
N ILE A 166 5.70 -29.94 19.65
CA ILE A 166 4.62 -30.90 19.90
C ILE A 166 5.19 -32.22 20.43
N ALA A 167 6.28 -32.73 19.84
CA ALA A 167 6.93 -33.95 20.35
C ALA A 167 7.43 -33.78 21.80
N ALA A 168 7.95 -32.60 22.15
CA ALA A 168 8.37 -32.26 23.51
C ALA A 168 7.22 -32.23 24.52
N LYS A 169 5.96 -32.07 24.07
CA LYS A 169 4.76 -32.22 24.92
C LYS A 169 4.33 -33.68 25.13
N GLY A 170 5.00 -34.64 24.49
CA GLY A 170 4.79 -36.07 24.68
C GLY A 170 3.98 -36.77 23.58
N TYR A 171 3.59 -36.06 22.53
CA TYR A 171 2.91 -36.64 21.37
C TYR A 171 3.88 -37.40 20.45
N ALA A 172 3.36 -38.38 19.71
CA ALA A 172 4.08 -39.04 18.62
C ALA A 172 3.87 -38.26 17.31
N VAL A 173 4.77 -37.33 17.02
CA VAL A 173 4.63 -36.40 15.89
C VAL A 173 5.38 -36.88 14.66
N GLN A 174 4.76 -36.74 13.50
CA GLN A 174 5.40 -36.89 12.21
C GLN A 174 5.30 -35.57 11.44
N GLY A 175 6.44 -34.94 11.18
CA GLY A 175 6.52 -33.83 10.23
C GLY A 175 6.62 -34.36 8.80
N ASN A 176 5.89 -33.75 7.87
CA ASN A 176 6.02 -34.01 6.44
C ASN A 176 6.40 -32.72 5.72
N GLU A 177 7.39 -32.79 4.84
CA GLU A 177 7.85 -31.67 4.02
C GLU A 177 8.25 -32.20 2.64
N PHE A 178 8.06 -31.37 1.62
CA PHE A 178 8.29 -31.71 0.22
C PHE A 178 9.56 -31.06 -0.33
N SER A 179 9.91 -29.85 0.11
CA SER A 179 11.05 -29.13 -0.45
C SER A 179 12.37 -29.70 0.06
N TYR A 180 13.23 -30.22 -0.83
CA TYR A 180 14.56 -30.72 -0.46
C TYR A 180 15.41 -29.70 0.31
N GLN A 181 15.30 -28.40 -0.01
CA GLN A 181 15.99 -27.35 0.74
C GLN A 181 15.61 -27.35 2.23
N MET A 182 14.32 -27.48 2.53
CA MET A 182 13.81 -27.55 3.90
C MET A 182 14.15 -28.90 4.56
N LEU A 183 14.12 -30.00 3.81
CA LEU A 183 14.51 -31.31 4.32
C LEU A 183 16.00 -31.38 4.70
N PHE A 184 16.90 -30.85 3.86
CA PHE A 184 18.33 -30.81 4.19
C PHE A 184 18.62 -29.91 5.38
N ALA A 185 18.00 -28.73 5.40
CA ALA A 185 18.12 -27.77 6.48
C ALA A 185 17.56 -28.29 7.81
N SER A 186 16.38 -28.93 7.80
CA SER A 186 15.76 -29.56 8.98
C SER A 186 16.57 -30.76 9.48
N ASN A 187 17.05 -31.62 8.58
CA ASN A 187 17.94 -32.73 8.92
C ASN A 187 19.21 -32.23 9.62
N PHE A 188 19.83 -31.18 9.09
CA PHE A 188 21.01 -30.58 9.68
C PHE A 188 20.74 -30.02 11.09
N ILE A 189 19.72 -29.17 11.26
CA ILE A 189 19.47 -28.52 12.55
C ILE A 189 18.97 -29.49 13.62
N LEU A 190 18.17 -30.50 13.25
CA LEU A 190 17.63 -31.47 14.21
C LEU A 190 18.67 -32.51 14.64
N ASN A 191 19.61 -32.89 13.76
CA ASN A 191 20.52 -34.02 14.01
C ASN A 191 22.00 -33.61 14.20
N TRP A 192 22.42 -32.44 13.73
CA TRP A 192 23.84 -32.05 13.65
C TRP A 192 24.17 -30.71 14.33
N ALA A 193 23.21 -30.08 15.01
CA ALA A 193 23.40 -28.85 15.79
C ALA A 193 23.18 -29.09 17.30
N PRO A 194 24.17 -29.65 18.01
CA PRO A 194 24.02 -30.05 19.41
C PRO A 194 24.08 -28.90 20.42
N GLN A 195 24.64 -27.75 20.05
CA GLN A 195 24.87 -26.61 20.96
C GLN A 195 24.00 -25.40 20.57
N PRO A 196 23.36 -24.74 21.55
CA PRO A 196 22.66 -23.47 21.30
C PRO A 196 23.60 -22.41 20.73
N LEU A 197 23.11 -21.61 19.77
CA LEU A 197 23.84 -20.49 19.16
C LEU A 197 25.22 -20.86 18.54
N GLN A 198 25.41 -22.13 18.16
CA GLN A 198 26.65 -22.61 17.55
C GLN A 198 26.92 -22.01 16.16
N PHE A 199 25.86 -21.63 15.43
CA PHE A 199 25.96 -21.15 14.06
C PHE A 199 25.35 -19.76 13.95
N GLU A 200 26.09 -18.85 13.34
CA GLU A 200 25.63 -17.53 12.95
C GLU A 200 25.33 -17.53 11.44
N ILE A 201 24.20 -16.93 11.07
CA ILE A 201 23.80 -16.75 9.67
C ILE A 201 23.41 -15.28 9.44
N HIS A 202 23.53 -14.83 8.20
CA HIS A 202 23.17 -13.48 7.79
C HIS A 202 22.03 -13.52 6.78
N PRO A 203 20.77 -13.63 7.24
CA PRO A 203 19.63 -13.96 6.40
C PRO A 203 19.12 -12.75 5.60
N TRP A 204 19.53 -11.52 5.91
CA TRP A 204 18.96 -10.31 5.29
C TRP A 204 19.81 -9.72 4.15
N ILE A 205 20.97 -10.31 3.85
CA ILE A 205 21.95 -9.74 2.90
C ILE A 205 21.44 -9.60 1.46
N HIS A 206 20.38 -10.32 1.10
CA HIS A 206 19.75 -10.20 -0.23
C HIS A 206 18.79 -9.01 -0.37
N ASN A 207 18.21 -8.50 0.73
CA ASN A 207 17.25 -7.40 0.70
C ASN A 207 17.85 -6.08 1.20
N PRO A 208 18.21 -5.14 0.30
CA PRO A 208 18.72 -3.83 0.68
C PRO A 208 17.62 -2.78 0.95
N SER A 209 16.32 -3.13 0.82
CA SER A 209 15.21 -2.17 0.93
C SER A 209 14.51 -2.28 2.30
N ASN A 210 14.20 -1.14 2.92
CA ASN A 210 13.40 -0.99 4.16
C ASN A 210 14.00 -1.61 5.44
N ALA A 211 15.12 -1.10 5.94
CA ALA A 211 15.61 -1.42 7.29
C ALA A 211 15.08 -0.40 8.32
N LEU A 212 13.98 -0.70 9.06
CA LEU A 212 13.48 -0.10 10.34
C LEU A 212 12.10 -0.73 10.76
N ASN A 213 11.82 -0.97 12.07
CA ASN A 213 10.61 -1.68 12.61
C ASN A 213 9.49 -0.72 13.10
N PHE A 214 8.28 -0.80 12.53
CA PHE A 214 7.06 -0.05 12.91
C PHE A 214 5.78 -0.85 12.54
N SER A 215 4.71 -0.80 13.36
CA SER A 215 3.41 -1.47 13.08
C SER A 215 2.20 -0.72 13.68
N MET A 216 1.04 -0.81 13.02
CA MET A 216 -0.26 -0.28 13.50
C MET A 216 -1.34 -1.38 13.51
N CYS A 217 -2.27 -1.31 14.47
CA CYS A 217 -3.43 -2.19 14.58
C CYS A 217 -4.72 -1.38 14.38
N ALA A 218 -5.72 -1.96 13.70
CA ALA A 218 -7.04 -1.36 13.50
C ALA A 218 -8.08 -2.15 14.31
N GLY A 219 -8.93 -1.47 15.06
CA GLY A 219 -10.00 -2.07 15.87
C GLY A 219 -10.36 -1.20 17.08
N GLU A 220 -11.47 -1.53 17.75
CA GLU A 220 -11.82 -0.99 19.07
C GLU A 220 -10.81 -1.53 20.12
N PHE A 221 -10.39 -0.72 21.08
CA PHE A 221 -9.26 -1.01 21.96
C PHE A 221 -9.49 -2.24 22.84
N LEU A 222 -10.64 -2.34 23.51
CA LEU A 222 -10.93 -3.47 24.39
C LEU A 222 -11.07 -4.78 23.60
N GLU A 223 -11.63 -4.74 22.40
CA GLU A 223 -11.76 -5.92 21.53
C GLU A 223 -10.42 -6.34 20.92
N ALA A 224 -9.65 -5.38 20.38
CA ALA A 224 -8.37 -5.64 19.72
C ALA A 224 -7.33 -6.22 20.70
N TYR A 225 -7.38 -5.79 21.97
CA TYR A 225 -6.44 -6.20 23.02
C TYR A 225 -7.12 -7.02 24.13
N ALA A 226 -8.26 -7.66 23.85
CA ALA A 226 -9.00 -8.48 24.82
C ALA A 226 -8.16 -9.63 25.39
N ASN A 227 -7.25 -10.19 24.59
CA ASN A 227 -6.44 -11.35 24.95
C ASN A 227 -5.04 -11.01 25.48
N ASP A 228 -4.66 -9.73 25.46
CA ASP A 228 -3.33 -9.26 25.82
C ASP A 228 -3.14 -9.24 27.34
N LYS A 229 -2.24 -10.07 27.87
CA LYS A 229 -1.93 -10.10 29.29
C LYS A 229 -0.43 -10.07 29.51
N GLU A 230 0.04 -9.15 30.36
CA GLU A 230 1.45 -8.97 30.74
C GLU A 230 2.41 -8.95 29.52
N CYS A 231 2.00 -8.30 28.43
CA CYS A 231 2.76 -8.26 27.18
C CYS A 231 3.42 -6.90 26.91
N TRP A 232 2.95 -5.83 27.57
CA TRP A 232 3.43 -4.47 27.35
C TRP A 232 4.32 -3.99 28.51
N ASP A 233 5.49 -3.45 28.17
CA ASP A 233 6.40 -2.84 29.15
C ASP A 233 5.93 -1.42 29.54
N CYS A 234 5.27 -0.72 28.62
CA CYS A 234 4.70 0.60 28.84
C CYS A 234 3.43 0.79 27.99
N ILE A 235 2.40 1.40 28.58
CA ILE A 235 1.20 1.86 27.88
C ILE A 235 1.18 3.39 27.98
N VAL A 236 1.03 4.05 26.83
CA VAL A 236 0.97 5.52 26.74
C VAL A 236 -0.39 5.92 26.19
N THR A 237 -1.18 6.63 27.01
CA THR A 237 -2.49 7.17 26.63
C THR A 237 -2.41 8.69 26.55
N CYS A 238 -2.86 9.25 25.43
CA CYS A 238 -2.85 10.68 25.17
C CYS A 238 -4.24 11.11 24.67
N PHE A 239 -5.00 11.88 25.45
CA PHE A 239 -6.39 12.30 25.14
C PHE A 239 -7.29 11.10 24.75
N PHE A 240 -7.31 10.08 25.60
CA PHE A 240 -7.87 8.78 25.25
C PHE A 240 -8.83 8.18 26.28
N ILE A 241 -8.53 8.31 27.58
CA ILE A 241 -9.30 7.63 28.63
C ILE A 241 -10.72 8.19 28.81
N ASP A 242 -10.95 9.42 28.35
CA ASP A 242 -12.22 10.13 28.32
C ASP A 242 -13.10 9.78 27.11
N ALA A 243 -12.54 9.07 26.13
CA ALA A 243 -13.31 8.48 25.03
C ALA A 243 -14.02 7.18 25.41
N ALA A 244 -13.68 6.60 26.57
CA ALA A 244 -14.30 5.37 27.06
C ALA A 244 -15.74 5.64 27.54
N PRO A 245 -16.74 4.84 27.15
CA PRO A 245 -18.04 4.85 27.84
C PRO A 245 -17.88 4.45 29.32
N ASN A 246 -16.98 3.50 29.60
CA ASN A 246 -16.60 3.12 30.96
C ASN A 246 -15.08 3.15 31.16
N VAL A 247 -14.57 4.20 31.80
CA VAL A 247 -13.12 4.37 32.04
C VAL A 247 -12.51 3.28 32.94
N ILE A 248 -13.31 2.63 33.79
CA ILE A 248 -12.84 1.57 34.70
C ILE A 248 -12.40 0.34 33.90
N GLU A 249 -13.08 0.02 32.80
CA GLU A 249 -12.72 -1.10 31.92
C GLU A 249 -11.37 -0.87 31.25
N TYR A 250 -11.07 0.37 30.90
CA TYR A 250 -9.77 0.74 30.34
C TYR A 250 -8.66 0.58 31.38
N ILE A 251 -8.87 1.06 32.61
CA ILE A 251 -7.90 0.91 33.71
C ILE A 251 -7.65 -0.57 34.02
N ALA A 252 -8.71 -1.39 34.05
CA ALA A 252 -8.61 -2.83 34.25
C ALA A 252 -7.88 -3.52 33.08
N ALA A 253 -8.11 -3.07 31.84
CA ALA A 253 -7.37 -3.56 30.68
C ALA A 253 -5.88 -3.19 30.76
N PHE A 254 -5.53 -1.97 31.18
CA PHE A 254 -4.13 -1.56 31.33
C PHE A 254 -3.39 -2.39 32.39
N GLU A 255 -4.01 -2.65 33.54
CA GLU A 255 -3.42 -3.51 34.58
C GLU A 255 -3.17 -4.92 34.07
N ARG A 256 -4.15 -5.50 33.36
CA ARG A 256 -4.04 -6.81 32.73
C ARG A 256 -2.92 -6.84 31.69
N MET A 257 -2.81 -5.82 30.84
CA MET A 257 -1.91 -5.77 29.68
C MET A 257 -0.45 -5.48 30.06
N LEU A 258 -0.21 -4.75 31.16
CA LEU A 258 1.13 -4.40 31.61
C LEU A 258 1.82 -5.57 32.28
N LYS A 259 3.12 -5.72 32.00
CA LYS A 259 3.99 -6.64 32.75
C LYS A 259 4.12 -6.20 34.21
N PRO A 260 4.45 -7.11 35.14
CA PRO A 260 4.81 -6.73 36.50
C PRO A 260 5.95 -5.70 36.50
N GLY A 261 5.68 -4.50 37.03
CA GLY A 261 6.62 -3.37 37.01
C GLY A 261 6.59 -2.50 35.75
N GLY A 262 5.65 -2.74 34.84
CA GLY A 262 5.40 -1.90 33.66
C GLY A 262 4.83 -0.53 34.03
N PHE A 263 4.94 0.42 33.10
CA PHE A 263 4.52 1.80 33.31
C PHE A 263 3.26 2.15 32.52
N TRP A 264 2.34 2.88 33.14
CA TRP A 264 1.27 3.57 32.44
C TRP A 264 1.52 5.08 32.50
N ILE A 265 1.60 5.72 31.34
CA ILE A 265 1.75 7.16 31.19
C ILE A 265 0.47 7.71 30.57
N ASN A 266 -0.24 8.57 31.30
CA ASN A 266 -1.45 9.22 30.82
C ASN A 266 -1.27 10.73 30.72
N LEU A 267 -1.73 11.33 29.63
CA LEU A 267 -1.83 12.78 29.45
C LEU A 267 -3.14 13.11 28.72
N GLY A 268 -4.03 13.89 29.34
CA GLY A 268 -5.29 14.30 28.71
C GLY A 268 -6.29 14.88 29.72
N PRO A 269 -7.34 15.56 29.24
CA PRO A 269 -8.44 16.01 30.07
C PRO A 269 -9.36 14.84 30.46
N LEU A 270 -10.45 15.16 31.17
CA LEU A 270 -11.55 14.25 31.45
C LEU A 270 -12.83 14.80 30.83
N LEU A 271 -12.83 14.98 29.50
CA LEU A 271 -14.00 15.44 28.75
C LEU A 271 -14.72 14.21 28.18
N TYR A 272 -15.63 13.64 28.96
CA TYR A 272 -16.30 12.40 28.58
C TYR A 272 -17.14 12.55 27.30
N HIS A 273 -16.74 11.83 26.25
CA HIS A 273 -17.34 11.95 24.92
C HIS A 273 -18.84 11.58 24.91
N TRP A 274 -19.25 10.68 25.81
CA TRP A 274 -20.59 10.11 25.85
C TRP A 274 -21.52 10.78 26.87
N GLN A 275 -21.09 11.86 27.53
CA GLN A 275 -21.89 12.59 28.53
C GLN A 275 -23.25 13.09 27.98
N ASN A 276 -23.35 13.35 26.66
CA ASN A 276 -24.56 13.86 26.01
C ASN A 276 -25.10 12.93 24.90
N ALA A 277 -24.70 11.65 24.87
CA ALA A 277 -25.06 10.72 23.80
C ALA A 277 -26.48 10.16 23.98
N GLY A 278 -27.49 10.99 23.75
CA GLY A 278 -28.88 10.54 23.63
C GLY A 278 -29.22 10.13 22.21
N GLY A 279 -28.99 8.86 21.84
CA GLY A 279 -29.65 8.24 20.67
C GLY A 279 -28.78 7.61 19.57
N ASP A 280 -27.66 6.94 19.90
CA ASP A 280 -26.91 6.11 18.93
C ASP A 280 -27.35 4.63 18.98
N ASP A 281 -27.28 3.93 17.83
CA ASP A 281 -27.76 2.55 17.57
C ASP A 281 -26.96 1.41 18.28
N ASP A 282 -26.06 1.71 19.22
CA ASP A 282 -25.25 0.70 19.94
C ASP A 282 -25.42 0.84 21.47
N ASP A 283 -26.18 -0.10 22.05
CA ASP A 283 -26.55 -0.19 23.47
C ASP A 283 -25.37 -0.02 24.45
N ARG A 284 -24.12 -0.28 24.02
CA ARG A 284 -22.91 -0.15 24.83
C ARG A 284 -22.53 1.29 25.15
N TYR A 285 -22.99 2.26 24.36
CA TYR A 285 -22.61 3.68 24.49
C TYR A 285 -23.73 4.55 25.09
N GLU A 286 -24.87 3.95 25.45
CA GLU A 286 -25.96 4.64 26.16
C GLU A 286 -25.60 5.00 27.62
N GLN A 287 -24.58 4.35 28.20
CA GLN A 287 -24.16 4.55 29.58
C GLN A 287 -22.73 5.11 29.64
N SER A 288 -22.61 6.41 29.90
CA SER A 288 -21.33 7.05 30.18
C SER A 288 -21.07 7.08 31.69
N ILE A 289 -19.92 6.55 32.13
CA ILE A 289 -19.46 6.62 33.51
C ILE A 289 -18.44 7.75 33.64
N GLU A 290 -18.90 8.87 34.20
CA GLU A 290 -18.13 10.10 34.38
C GLU A 290 -17.47 10.11 35.77
N LEU A 291 -16.15 9.96 35.82
CA LEU A 291 -15.38 10.02 37.06
C LEU A 291 -14.56 11.30 37.14
N SER A 292 -14.49 11.89 38.32
CA SER A 292 -13.52 12.93 38.61
C SER A 292 -12.10 12.36 38.64
N TYR A 293 -11.10 13.23 38.48
CA TYR A 293 -9.70 12.82 38.55
C TYR A 293 -9.34 12.15 39.89
N GLU A 294 -9.94 12.59 41.00
CA GLU A 294 -9.73 11.99 42.32
C GLU A 294 -10.31 10.56 42.40
N GLU A 295 -11.47 10.33 41.78
CA GLU A 295 -12.09 9.00 41.70
C GLU A 295 -11.28 8.07 40.80
N ILE A 296 -10.75 8.56 39.67
CA ILE A 296 -9.83 7.79 38.83
C ILE A 296 -8.59 7.39 39.62
N LYS A 297 -7.98 8.31 40.39
CA LYS A 297 -6.85 7.97 41.28
C LYS A 297 -7.22 6.90 42.30
N HIS A 298 -8.43 6.96 42.85
CA HIS A 298 -8.92 5.94 43.77
C HIS A 298 -9.02 4.57 43.06
N VAL A 299 -9.63 4.52 41.88
CA VAL A 299 -9.73 3.30 41.06
C VAL A 299 -8.35 2.75 40.71
N MET A 300 -7.40 3.60 40.30
CA MET A 300 -6.01 3.20 40.05
C MET A 300 -5.38 2.49 41.26
N ASN A 301 -5.58 3.03 42.46
CA ASN A 301 -5.07 2.42 43.69
C ASN A 301 -5.71 1.05 43.98
N THR A 302 -6.94 0.81 43.54
CA THR A 302 -7.57 -0.52 43.63
C THR A 302 -6.99 -1.53 42.63
N TYR A 303 -6.46 -1.06 41.49
CA TYR A 303 -5.87 -1.87 40.42
C TYR A 303 -4.33 -1.90 40.44
N ASN A 304 -3.72 -2.10 41.60
CA ASN A 304 -2.26 -2.27 41.80
C ASN A 304 -1.35 -1.16 41.21
N PHE A 305 -1.90 -0.04 40.75
CA PHE A 305 -1.09 1.06 40.23
C PHE A 305 -0.48 1.88 41.37
N ARG A 306 0.79 2.25 41.21
CA ARG A 306 1.48 3.19 42.10
C ARG A 306 1.83 4.45 41.33
N ILE A 307 1.25 5.58 41.75
CA ILE A 307 1.56 6.89 41.15
C ILE A 307 3.02 7.25 41.46
N GLN A 308 3.83 7.43 40.41
CA GLN A 308 5.22 7.89 40.55
C GLN A 308 5.39 9.40 40.31
N LYS A 309 4.60 9.97 39.38
CA LYS A 309 4.69 11.37 39.00
C LYS A 309 3.30 11.90 38.67
N GLU A 310 2.96 13.05 39.23
CA GLU A 310 1.71 13.77 39.00
C GLU A 310 2.05 15.25 38.75
N SER A 311 1.47 15.83 37.69
CA SER A 311 1.61 17.26 37.39
C SER A 311 0.42 17.74 36.58
N GLN A 312 -0.18 18.87 36.97
CA GLN A 312 -1.12 19.58 36.11
C GLN A 312 -0.35 20.34 35.04
N ARG A 313 -0.82 20.26 33.80
CA ARG A 313 -0.25 20.95 32.63
C ARG A 313 -1.37 21.55 31.80
N GLU A 314 -1.20 22.79 31.37
CA GLU A 314 -2.08 23.38 30.36
C GLU A 314 -1.75 22.74 29.01
N CYS A 315 -2.76 22.19 28.33
CA CYS A 315 -2.62 21.52 27.04
C CYS A 315 -3.78 21.95 26.13
N PHE A 316 -3.48 22.28 24.87
CA PHE A 316 -4.47 22.65 23.87
C PHE A 316 -4.80 21.46 22.99
N TYR A 317 -6.07 21.27 22.64
CA TYR A 317 -6.54 20.25 21.70
C TYR A 317 -7.27 20.93 20.54
N ALA A 318 -6.75 20.79 19.32
CA ALA A 318 -7.32 21.37 18.08
C ALA A 318 -7.67 22.87 18.16
N ASN A 319 -6.87 23.67 18.89
CA ASN A 319 -7.17 25.08 19.09
C ASN A 319 -6.85 25.90 17.83
N ASN A 320 -7.81 26.68 17.33
CA ASN A 320 -7.57 27.63 16.25
C ASN A 320 -6.96 28.90 16.86
N ILE A 321 -5.71 29.21 16.50
CA ILE A 321 -4.97 30.35 17.05
C ILE A 321 -5.65 31.71 16.72
N LYS A 322 -6.64 31.74 15.82
CA LYS A 322 -7.38 32.96 15.42
C LYS A 322 -8.65 33.27 16.22
N THR A 323 -9.10 32.41 17.13
CA THR A 323 -10.32 32.66 17.90
C THR A 323 -10.02 33.41 19.20
N CYS A 324 -10.16 34.75 19.15
CA CYS A 324 -10.43 35.56 20.33
C CYS A 324 -11.90 35.35 20.72
N ASN A 325 -12.17 34.84 21.92
CA ASN A 325 -13.52 34.81 22.47
C ASN A 325 -13.98 36.24 22.78
N CYS A 326 -15.08 36.65 22.17
CA CYS A 326 -16.02 37.60 22.74
C CYS A 326 -17.36 36.86 22.86
N LEU A 327 -17.81 36.66 24.11
CA LEU A 327 -19.20 36.33 24.43
C LEU A 327 -20.07 37.55 24.11
N ASP A 328 -21.27 37.32 23.56
CA ASP A 328 -22.46 38.08 23.93
C ASP A 328 -23.73 37.25 23.63
N ASP A 329 -24.63 37.29 24.61
CA ASP A 329 -25.93 36.62 24.70
C ASP A 329 -26.95 37.09 23.64
N ALA A 330 -27.90 36.22 23.27
CA ALA A 330 -29.36 36.44 23.44
C ALA A 330 -30.21 35.36 22.73
N ALA A 331 -31.26 34.91 23.43
CA ALA A 331 -32.30 33.98 22.98
C ALA A 331 -33.55 34.73 22.42
N PRO A 332 -34.76 34.12 22.29
CA PRO A 332 -35.28 33.46 21.08
C PRO A 332 -36.68 33.99 20.62
N THR A 333 -37.10 33.68 19.38
CA THR A 333 -38.51 33.77 18.90
C THR A 333 -38.62 33.08 17.53
N SER A 334 -39.72 32.52 17.01
CA SER A 334 -40.91 31.82 17.48
C SER A 334 -41.67 31.36 16.21
N THR A 335 -42.56 30.36 16.34
CA THR A 335 -43.81 30.13 15.59
C THR A 335 -43.83 29.63 14.12
N MET A 336 -44.27 28.35 14.00
CA MET A 336 -45.31 27.72 13.13
C MET A 336 -45.88 28.43 11.88
N ASP A 337 -46.04 27.68 10.77
CA ASP A 337 -47.32 27.12 10.23
C ASP A 337 -47.09 26.43 8.84
N ARG A 338 -47.36 25.13 8.66
CA ARG A 338 -48.60 24.42 8.21
C ARG A 338 -49.13 24.69 6.78
N LEU A 339 -48.93 23.70 5.91
CA LEU A 339 -49.94 22.91 5.16
C LEU A 339 -51.12 23.62 4.43
N GLN A 340 -51.13 23.53 3.08
CA GLN A 340 -52.27 23.28 2.14
C GLN A 340 -51.92 23.82 0.73
N ARG A 341 -52.22 23.21 -0.42
CA ARG A 341 -53.41 22.47 -0.88
C ARG A 341 -53.09 21.55 -2.07
N LEU A 342 -53.67 20.35 -2.02
CA LEU A 342 -54.16 19.57 -3.15
C LEU A 342 -55.31 20.32 -3.86
N PHE A 343 -55.27 20.44 -5.20
CA PHE A 343 -56.36 20.49 -6.20
C PHE A 343 -55.69 20.74 -7.57
N GLY A 344 -55.92 20.00 -8.67
CA GLY A 344 -56.85 18.91 -8.90
C GLY A 344 -56.57 18.22 -10.25
N ASN A 345 -57.06 16.97 -10.34
CA ASN A 345 -57.30 16.24 -11.58
C ASN A 345 -58.46 16.88 -12.35
N LEU A 346 -58.40 16.87 -13.69
CA LEU A 346 -59.45 16.29 -14.55
C LEU A 346 -58.99 16.16 -16.03
N PRO A 347 -59.49 15.15 -16.78
CA PRO A 347 -59.01 14.77 -18.12
C PRO A 347 -59.96 15.15 -19.28
N GLY A 348 -59.40 15.21 -20.49
CA GLY A 348 -60.08 14.89 -21.75
C GLY A 348 -60.38 16.05 -22.72
N LEU A 349 -59.74 16.05 -23.90
CA LEU A 349 -60.38 16.06 -25.23
C LEU A 349 -59.32 15.98 -26.37
N PRO A 350 -59.65 15.38 -27.55
CA PRO A 350 -58.69 14.91 -28.54
C PRO A 350 -58.59 15.75 -29.83
N GLY A 351 -57.45 15.64 -30.53
CA GLY A 351 -57.18 16.13 -31.89
C GLY A 351 -55.71 16.59 -32.02
N GLN A 352 -54.98 16.53 -33.13
CA GLN A 352 -55.13 16.01 -34.48
C GLN A 352 -53.73 16.22 -35.13
N GLY A 353 -53.12 15.16 -35.70
CA GLY A 353 -52.14 15.20 -36.82
C GLY A 353 -50.69 15.72 -36.65
N GLY A 354 -49.73 14.76 -36.52
CA GLY A 354 -48.34 14.79 -37.08
C GLY A 354 -47.21 15.42 -36.22
N PRO A 355 -45.90 15.13 -36.47
CA PRO A 355 -45.24 14.13 -37.33
C PRO A 355 -44.47 13.05 -36.50
N GLY A 356 -44.02 11.96 -37.15
CA GLY A 356 -42.94 11.05 -36.72
C GLY A 356 -42.98 10.51 -35.29
N SER A 357 -43.17 9.20 -35.13
CA SER A 357 -42.91 8.54 -33.84
C SER A 357 -41.50 8.90 -33.34
N ASP A 358 -41.42 9.64 -32.23
CA ASP A 358 -40.18 9.83 -31.47
C ASP A 358 -39.70 8.45 -31.02
N GLY A 359 -38.80 7.85 -31.82
CA GLY A 359 -38.01 6.73 -31.36
C GLY A 359 -37.09 7.24 -30.24
N PRO A 360 -36.77 6.42 -29.22
CA PRO A 360 -35.82 6.81 -28.19
C PRO A 360 -34.45 7.05 -28.85
N LEU A 361 -34.12 8.32 -29.10
CA LEU A 361 -32.80 8.76 -29.56
C LEU A 361 -31.91 8.99 -28.36
N VAL A 362 -30.64 8.58 -28.47
CA VAL A 362 -29.65 8.76 -27.39
C VAL A 362 -29.27 10.24 -27.32
N ASP A 363 -29.33 10.80 -26.11
CA ASP A 363 -29.10 12.22 -25.86
C ASP A 363 -27.59 12.56 -25.79
N THR A 364 -27.24 13.80 -26.15
CA THR A 364 -25.91 14.39 -25.89
C THR A 364 -25.57 14.56 -24.42
N ALA A 365 -26.58 14.55 -23.53
CA ALA A 365 -26.41 14.74 -22.09
C ALA A 365 -25.88 13.52 -21.32
N GLU A 366 -25.66 12.38 -21.98
CA GLU A 366 -25.21 11.16 -21.32
C GLU A 366 -23.85 11.34 -20.62
N LYS A 367 -23.74 10.81 -19.41
CA LYS A 367 -22.55 10.86 -18.55
C LYS A 367 -22.17 9.50 -18.00
N VAL A 368 -20.87 9.33 -17.79
CA VAL A 368 -20.30 8.18 -17.09
C VAL A 368 -19.69 8.64 -15.78
N HIS A 369 -20.24 8.18 -14.66
CA HIS A 369 -19.64 8.39 -13.35
C HIS A 369 -18.63 7.29 -13.06
N ILE A 370 -17.36 7.64 -12.92
CA ILE A 370 -16.29 6.71 -12.55
C ILE A 370 -15.92 6.96 -11.09
N SER A 371 -15.92 5.91 -10.28
CA SER A 371 -15.48 5.98 -8.88
C SER A 371 -13.97 6.22 -8.78
N SER A 372 -13.54 6.81 -7.67
CA SER A 372 -12.11 6.99 -7.36
C SER A 372 -11.35 5.66 -7.36
N LEU A 373 -11.99 4.59 -6.85
CA LEU A 373 -11.44 3.24 -6.81
C LEU A 373 -11.22 2.65 -8.20
N ALA A 374 -12.24 2.73 -9.07
CA ALA A 374 -12.19 2.24 -10.44
C ALA A 374 -11.06 2.93 -11.20
N LEU A 375 -10.97 4.25 -11.11
CA LEU A 375 -9.94 5.04 -11.78
C LEU A 375 -8.52 4.62 -11.37
N LEU A 376 -8.27 4.43 -10.06
CA LEU A 376 -6.97 4.00 -9.55
C LEU A 376 -6.61 2.59 -10.04
N LYS A 377 -7.58 1.67 -10.09
CA LYS A 377 -7.37 0.32 -10.62
C LYS A 377 -7.06 0.33 -12.12
N MET A 378 -7.79 1.12 -12.90
CA MET A 378 -7.56 1.29 -14.35
C MET A 378 -6.15 1.82 -14.61
N LEU A 379 -5.74 2.88 -13.91
CA LEU A 379 -4.40 3.48 -14.07
C LEU A 379 -3.28 2.53 -13.61
N LYS A 380 -3.45 1.84 -12.48
CA LYS A 380 -2.47 0.86 -11.99
C LYS A 380 -2.31 -0.30 -12.96
N HIS A 381 -3.43 -0.81 -13.48
CA HIS A 381 -3.43 -1.91 -14.45
C HIS A 381 -2.79 -1.46 -15.78
N GLY A 382 -3.25 -0.33 -16.34
CA GLY A 382 -2.71 0.26 -17.57
C GLY A 382 -1.20 0.49 -17.50
N ARG A 383 -0.71 1.01 -16.37
CA ARG A 383 0.73 1.24 -16.16
C ARG A 383 1.54 -0.04 -16.04
N ALA A 384 0.98 -1.09 -15.43
CA ALA A 384 1.64 -2.40 -15.34
C ALA A 384 1.72 -3.12 -16.68
N GLY A 385 0.79 -2.83 -17.60
CA GLY A 385 0.73 -3.39 -18.95
C GLY A 385 1.77 -2.84 -19.93
N VAL A 386 2.29 -1.64 -19.69
CA VAL A 386 3.23 -0.95 -20.61
C VAL A 386 4.45 -1.85 -20.91
N PRO A 387 4.78 -2.13 -22.19
CA PRO A 387 4.33 -1.42 -23.39
C PRO A 387 3.08 -1.97 -24.10
N MET A 388 2.46 -3.04 -23.59
CA MET A 388 1.30 -3.67 -24.21
C MET A 388 -0.02 -3.04 -23.75
N GLU A 389 -1.01 -3.04 -24.63
CA GLU A 389 -2.38 -2.63 -24.28
C GLU A 389 -3.01 -3.67 -23.35
N VAL A 390 -3.61 -3.22 -22.25
CA VAL A 390 -4.36 -4.08 -21.33
C VAL A 390 -5.84 -3.76 -21.36
N MET A 391 -6.69 -4.76 -21.10
CA MET A 391 -8.14 -4.58 -20.99
C MET A 391 -8.71 -5.08 -19.67
N GLY A 392 -9.88 -4.58 -19.30
CA GLY A 392 -10.67 -5.11 -18.19
C GLY A 392 -12.15 -4.81 -18.33
N LEU A 393 -12.94 -5.40 -17.44
CA LEU A 393 -14.38 -5.20 -17.39
C LEU A 393 -14.74 -4.16 -16.33
N MET A 394 -15.78 -3.39 -16.64
CA MET A 394 -16.34 -2.37 -15.75
C MET A 394 -17.60 -2.91 -15.09
N LEU A 395 -17.65 -2.80 -13.77
CA LEU A 395 -18.77 -3.19 -12.92
C LEU A 395 -19.47 -1.97 -12.36
N GLY A 396 -20.79 -2.07 -12.31
CA GLY A 396 -21.63 -1.08 -11.66
C GLY A 396 -23.09 -1.25 -12.03
N GLU A 397 -23.77 -0.13 -12.21
CA GLU A 397 -25.21 -0.06 -12.41
C GLU A 397 -25.59 0.99 -13.46
N PHE A 398 -26.71 0.76 -14.12
CA PHE A 398 -27.37 1.76 -14.95
C PHE A 398 -28.45 2.42 -14.10
N VAL A 399 -28.27 3.69 -13.74
CA VAL A 399 -29.19 4.41 -12.82
C VAL A 399 -30.44 4.87 -13.56
N ASP A 400 -30.24 5.54 -14.68
CA ASP A 400 -31.28 6.06 -15.56
C ASP A 400 -30.78 6.03 -17.01
N ASP A 401 -31.55 6.56 -17.96
CA ASP A 401 -31.20 6.55 -19.39
C ASP A 401 -30.01 7.45 -19.74
N TYR A 402 -29.59 8.35 -18.84
CA TYR A 402 -28.56 9.36 -19.07
C TYR A 402 -27.26 9.07 -18.32
N THR A 403 -27.27 8.16 -17.36
CA THR A 403 -26.20 8.03 -16.37
C THR A 403 -25.77 6.58 -16.20
N VAL A 404 -24.48 6.34 -16.44
CA VAL A 404 -23.84 5.05 -16.20
C VAL A 404 -22.90 5.17 -15.01
N ASN A 405 -23.14 4.39 -13.95
CA ASN A 405 -22.27 4.36 -12.77
C ASN A 405 -21.29 3.20 -12.88
N CYS A 406 -19.99 3.51 -12.97
CA CYS A 406 -18.91 2.56 -12.81
C CYS A 406 -18.37 2.63 -11.37
N ILE A 407 -18.67 1.60 -10.60
CA ILE A 407 -18.30 1.51 -9.18
C ILE A 407 -16.97 0.80 -9.02
N ASP A 408 -16.75 -0.31 -9.74
CA ASP A 408 -15.51 -1.07 -9.69
C ASP A 408 -15.07 -1.57 -11.07
N VAL A 409 -13.81 -1.98 -11.17
CA VAL A 409 -13.25 -2.64 -12.35
C VAL A 409 -12.40 -3.83 -11.94
N PHE A 410 -12.28 -4.80 -12.84
CA PHE A 410 -11.28 -5.85 -12.71
C PHE A 410 -10.58 -6.14 -14.04
N ALA A 411 -9.30 -6.50 -13.92
CA ALA A 411 -8.45 -6.84 -15.04
C ALA A 411 -8.82 -8.22 -15.59
N MET A 412 -8.86 -8.35 -16.90
CA MET A 412 -8.99 -9.65 -17.57
C MET A 412 -7.59 -10.21 -17.86
N PRO A 413 -7.33 -11.51 -17.63
CA PRO A 413 -6.09 -12.14 -18.05
C PRO A 413 -6.04 -12.15 -19.57
N GLN A 414 -4.91 -11.71 -20.12
CA GLN A 414 -4.76 -11.60 -21.57
C GLN A 414 -4.23 -12.91 -22.16
N SER A 415 -4.87 -13.36 -23.22
CA SER A 415 -4.35 -14.39 -24.11
C SER A 415 -4.10 -13.75 -25.48
N GLY A 416 -2.94 -13.13 -25.73
CA GLY A 416 -2.64 -12.58 -27.07
C GLY A 416 -1.45 -11.62 -27.15
N THR A 417 -0.77 -11.62 -28.31
CA THR A 417 0.47 -10.89 -28.64
C THR A 417 0.33 -9.37 -28.70
N GLY A 418 1.45 -8.65 -28.56
CA GLY A 418 1.58 -7.23 -28.19
C GLY A 418 0.95 -6.12 -29.04
N VAL A 419 -0.08 -6.39 -29.86
CA VAL A 419 -0.82 -5.37 -30.65
C VAL A 419 -2.33 -5.62 -30.69
N SER A 420 -2.86 -6.70 -30.11
CA SER A 420 -4.31 -6.95 -30.11
C SER A 420 -4.76 -7.73 -28.90
N VAL A 421 -5.91 -7.35 -28.33
CA VAL A 421 -6.54 -8.12 -27.26
C VAL A 421 -7.53 -9.12 -27.85
N GLU A 422 -7.20 -10.41 -27.75
CA GLU A 422 -8.12 -11.48 -28.17
C GLU A 422 -8.98 -11.98 -27.01
N ALA A 423 -10.25 -12.21 -27.35
CA ALA A 423 -11.29 -12.98 -26.66
C ALA A 423 -11.32 -12.90 -25.12
N VAL A 424 -12.29 -12.14 -24.62
CA VAL A 424 -12.82 -12.24 -23.25
C VAL A 424 -13.16 -13.71 -22.99
N ASP A 425 -12.41 -14.40 -22.13
CA ASP A 425 -12.75 -15.75 -21.70
C ASP A 425 -14.04 -15.69 -20.87
N PRO A 426 -15.18 -16.18 -21.39
CA PRO A 426 -16.45 -16.11 -20.67
C PRO A 426 -16.42 -16.93 -19.39
N VAL A 427 -15.55 -17.96 -19.32
CA VAL A 427 -15.36 -18.80 -18.13
C VAL A 427 -14.74 -17.98 -17.00
N PHE A 428 -13.71 -17.19 -17.31
CA PHE A 428 -13.08 -16.30 -16.33
C PHE A 428 -14.06 -15.23 -15.84
N GLN A 429 -14.79 -14.60 -16.75
CA GLN A 429 -15.79 -13.58 -16.40
C GLN A 429 -16.87 -14.17 -15.48
N MET A 430 -17.44 -15.32 -15.82
CA MET A 430 -18.49 -15.97 -15.02
C MET A 430 -18.00 -16.32 -13.62
N LYS A 431 -16.81 -16.95 -13.54
CA LYS A 431 -16.20 -17.31 -12.25
C LYS A 431 -15.91 -16.09 -11.39
N MET A 432 -15.39 -15.01 -11.98
CA MET A 432 -15.09 -13.78 -11.25
C MET A 432 -16.38 -13.11 -10.73
N LEU A 433 -17.42 -13.02 -11.56
CA LEU A 433 -18.71 -12.48 -11.15
C LEU A 433 -19.35 -13.30 -10.01
N GLU A 434 -19.23 -14.63 -10.06
CA GLU A 434 -19.72 -15.50 -8.99
C GLU A 434 -18.95 -15.26 -7.67
N MET A 435 -17.62 -15.15 -7.73
CA MET A 435 -16.79 -14.84 -6.56
C MET A 435 -17.13 -13.46 -5.97
N LEU A 436 -17.34 -12.45 -6.81
CA LEU A 436 -17.74 -11.12 -6.35
C LEU A 436 -19.12 -11.13 -5.69
N LYS A 437 -20.06 -11.89 -6.25
CA LYS A 437 -21.40 -12.07 -5.69
C LYS A 437 -21.35 -12.72 -4.31
N GLN A 438 -20.47 -13.70 -4.10
CA GLN A 438 -20.25 -14.31 -2.78
C GLN A 438 -19.70 -13.32 -1.75
N THR A 439 -18.90 -12.34 -2.17
CA THR A 439 -18.36 -11.28 -1.29
C THR A 439 -19.32 -10.12 -1.04
N GLY A 440 -20.59 -10.21 -1.48
CA GLY A 440 -21.59 -9.16 -1.31
C GLY A 440 -21.57 -8.08 -2.39
N ARG A 441 -20.85 -8.28 -3.50
CA ARG A 441 -20.82 -7.36 -4.65
C ARG A 441 -21.61 -7.96 -5.82
N ALA A 442 -22.89 -7.59 -5.92
CA ALA A 442 -23.81 -8.11 -6.94
C ALA A 442 -23.90 -7.22 -8.19
N GLU A 443 -22.87 -6.42 -8.47
CA GLU A 443 -22.83 -5.48 -9.59
C GLU A 443 -22.79 -6.21 -10.94
N MET A 444 -23.36 -5.56 -11.95
CA MET A 444 -23.43 -6.07 -13.32
C MET A 444 -22.40 -5.39 -14.21
N VAL A 445 -22.09 -6.02 -15.35
CA VAL A 445 -21.12 -5.47 -16.30
C VAL A 445 -21.76 -4.32 -17.07
N VAL A 446 -21.21 -3.12 -16.92
CA VAL A 446 -21.69 -1.88 -17.57
C VAL A 446 -20.89 -1.50 -18.82
N GLY A 447 -19.71 -2.09 -18.98
CA GLY A 447 -18.82 -1.79 -20.10
C GLY A 447 -17.46 -2.45 -19.95
N TRP A 448 -16.51 -1.98 -20.73
CA TRP A 448 -15.13 -2.44 -20.70
C TRP A 448 -14.18 -1.26 -20.87
N TYR A 449 -12.94 -1.46 -20.45
CA TYR A 449 -11.90 -0.46 -20.62
C TYR A 449 -10.63 -1.08 -21.18
N HIS A 450 -9.83 -0.27 -21.86
CA HIS A 450 -8.48 -0.63 -22.26
C HIS A 450 -7.52 0.56 -22.20
N SER A 451 -6.23 0.25 -22.35
CA SER A 451 -5.17 1.27 -22.31
C SER A 451 -4.54 1.48 -23.68
N HIS A 452 -4.29 2.73 -24.05
CA HIS A 452 -3.47 3.14 -25.20
C HIS A 452 -2.20 3.86 -24.69
N PRO A 453 -1.08 3.15 -24.46
CA PRO A 453 0.11 3.78 -23.89
C PRO A 453 0.78 4.76 -24.88
N GLY A 454 0.61 6.06 -24.66
CA GLY A 454 1.30 7.11 -25.43
C GLY A 454 0.63 7.53 -26.74
N PHE A 455 -0.50 6.92 -27.12
CA PHE A 455 -1.22 7.21 -28.37
C PHE A 455 -2.46 8.11 -28.19
N GLY A 456 -2.82 8.46 -26.94
CA GLY A 456 -4.06 9.19 -26.63
C GLY A 456 -5.32 8.32 -26.71
N CYS A 457 -6.49 8.94 -26.51
CA CYS A 457 -7.78 8.23 -26.42
C CYS A 457 -8.52 8.22 -27.76
N TRP A 458 -8.62 7.05 -28.40
CA TRP A 458 -9.42 6.79 -29.61
C TRP A 458 -9.69 5.28 -29.74
N LEU A 459 -10.64 4.88 -30.59
CA LEU A 459 -10.92 3.46 -30.87
C LEU A 459 -10.29 3.02 -32.18
N SER A 460 -9.51 1.93 -32.14
CA SER A 460 -8.99 1.26 -33.33
C SER A 460 -10.05 0.43 -34.04
N GLY A 461 -9.76 -0.05 -35.26
CA GLY A 461 -10.68 -0.95 -35.97
C GLY A 461 -10.96 -2.26 -35.21
N VAL A 462 -9.99 -2.73 -34.42
CA VAL A 462 -10.16 -3.90 -33.53
C VAL A 462 -11.06 -3.53 -32.34
N ASP A 463 -10.84 -2.35 -31.74
CA ASP A 463 -11.64 -1.87 -30.62
C ASP A 463 -13.12 -1.67 -31.00
N ILE A 464 -13.38 -1.18 -32.22
CA ILE A 464 -14.74 -1.03 -32.77
C ILE A 464 -15.44 -2.39 -32.87
N ASN A 465 -14.77 -3.43 -33.38
CA ASN A 465 -15.34 -4.77 -33.48
C ASN A 465 -15.62 -5.39 -32.10
N THR A 466 -14.71 -5.17 -31.14
CA THR A 466 -14.88 -5.60 -29.75
C THR A 466 -16.07 -4.89 -29.10
N GLN A 467 -16.15 -3.57 -29.24
CA GLN A 467 -17.28 -2.78 -28.71
C GLN A 467 -18.61 -3.19 -29.35
N GLN A 468 -18.66 -3.48 -30.65
CA GLN A 468 -19.88 -3.97 -31.31
C GLN A 468 -20.37 -5.30 -30.71
N SER A 469 -19.44 -6.16 -30.29
CA SER A 469 -19.78 -7.42 -29.62
C SER A 469 -20.38 -7.19 -28.23
N PHE A 470 -19.86 -6.21 -27.47
CA PHE A 470 -20.44 -5.81 -26.19
C PHE A 470 -21.79 -5.11 -26.33
N GLU A 471 -21.97 -4.26 -27.36
CA GLU A 471 -23.24 -3.59 -27.65
C GLU A 471 -24.35 -4.57 -28.07
N ALA A 472 -23.99 -5.69 -28.71
CA ALA A 472 -24.95 -6.76 -29.02
C ALA A 472 -25.50 -7.46 -27.77
N LEU A 473 -24.73 -7.52 -26.68
CA LEU A 473 -25.16 -8.06 -25.40
C LEU A 473 -25.91 -7.01 -24.56
N ASN A 474 -25.39 -5.79 -24.53
CA ASN A 474 -26.00 -4.66 -23.84
C ASN A 474 -25.85 -3.39 -24.68
N PRO A 475 -26.94 -2.82 -25.23
CA PRO A 475 -26.88 -1.65 -26.11
C PRO A 475 -26.30 -0.40 -25.43
N ARG A 476 -26.24 -0.38 -24.09
CA ARG A 476 -25.68 0.74 -23.31
C ARG A 476 -24.23 0.53 -22.88
N ALA A 477 -23.56 -0.52 -23.35
CA ALA A 477 -22.15 -0.76 -23.03
C ALA A 477 -21.27 0.45 -23.40
N VAL A 478 -20.34 0.80 -22.52
CA VAL A 478 -19.38 1.90 -22.72
C VAL A 478 -17.97 1.34 -22.89
N ALA A 479 -17.22 1.88 -23.85
CA ALA A 479 -15.78 1.63 -24.00
C ALA A 479 -14.98 2.79 -23.40
N VAL A 480 -14.18 2.54 -22.36
CA VAL A 480 -13.33 3.56 -21.74
C VAL A 480 -11.87 3.37 -22.12
N VAL A 481 -11.22 4.44 -22.58
CA VAL A 481 -9.81 4.42 -23.01
C VAL A 481 -8.97 5.26 -22.07
N VAL A 482 -7.91 4.66 -21.52
CA VAL A 482 -6.99 5.32 -20.59
C VAL A 482 -5.58 5.36 -21.16
N ASP A 483 -4.93 6.53 -21.14
CA ASP A 483 -3.50 6.64 -21.48
C ASP A 483 -2.66 6.81 -20.20
N PRO A 484 -1.99 5.74 -19.71
CA PRO A 484 -1.21 5.81 -18.48
C PRO A 484 0.12 6.56 -18.63
N ILE A 485 0.58 6.84 -19.84
CA ILE A 485 1.86 7.53 -20.11
C ILE A 485 1.64 9.04 -20.14
N GLN A 486 0.63 9.50 -20.87
CA GLN A 486 0.31 10.94 -20.94
C GLN A 486 -0.39 11.46 -19.67
N SER A 487 -0.97 10.57 -18.86
CA SER A 487 -1.55 10.92 -17.56
C SER A 487 -0.46 11.31 -16.55
N VAL A 488 -0.42 12.59 -16.17
CA VAL A 488 0.51 13.16 -15.18
C VAL A 488 -0.26 13.77 -14.00
N LYS A 489 0.45 14.06 -12.89
CA LYS A 489 -0.18 14.74 -11.73
C LYS A 489 -0.89 16.01 -12.20
N GLY A 490 -2.20 16.08 -11.96
CA GLY A 490 -3.06 17.21 -12.35
C GLY A 490 -3.90 16.99 -13.61
N LYS A 491 -3.60 15.99 -14.44
CA LYS A 491 -4.43 15.65 -15.62
C LYS A 491 -4.38 14.15 -15.93
N VAL A 492 -5.53 13.50 -15.79
CA VAL A 492 -5.73 12.12 -16.25
C VAL A 492 -6.26 12.16 -17.67
N VAL A 493 -5.58 11.47 -18.59
CA VAL A 493 -5.99 11.34 -19.99
C VAL A 493 -6.87 10.10 -20.09
N ILE A 494 -8.18 10.32 -20.10
CA ILE A 494 -9.22 9.31 -20.14
C ILE A 494 -10.40 9.86 -20.95
N ASP A 495 -11.00 9.00 -21.75
CA ASP A 495 -12.17 9.33 -22.56
C ASP A 495 -13.06 8.10 -22.70
N ALA A 496 -14.36 8.31 -22.87
CA ALA A 496 -15.35 7.25 -22.97
C ALA A 496 -16.07 7.35 -24.31
N PHE A 497 -16.26 6.21 -24.97
CA PHE A 497 -16.80 6.13 -26.32
C PHE A 497 -17.95 5.11 -26.42
N ARG A 498 -18.87 5.37 -27.35
CA ARG A 498 -19.88 4.42 -27.81
C ARG A 498 -20.04 4.52 -29.33
N LEU A 499 -20.37 3.40 -29.98
CA LEU A 499 -20.53 3.38 -31.44
C LEU A 499 -21.78 4.12 -31.90
N ILE A 500 -21.72 4.59 -33.14
CA ILE A 500 -22.85 5.15 -33.88
C ILE A 500 -23.33 4.09 -34.87
N ASN A 501 -24.65 3.87 -34.95
CA ASN A 501 -25.20 2.97 -35.96
C ASN A 501 -24.93 3.53 -37.38
N PRO A 502 -24.16 2.83 -38.24
CA PRO A 502 -23.82 3.30 -39.58
C PRO A 502 -25.05 3.56 -40.46
N GLN A 503 -26.15 2.85 -40.24
CA GLN A 503 -27.38 2.99 -41.00
C GLN A 503 -28.02 4.37 -40.82
N LEU A 504 -27.95 4.93 -39.60
CA LEU A 504 -28.49 6.27 -39.31
C LEU A 504 -27.69 7.37 -40.01
N MET A 505 -26.36 7.22 -40.08
CA MET A 505 -25.51 8.16 -40.80
C MET A 505 -25.72 8.12 -42.31
N MET A 506 -25.98 6.94 -42.89
CA MET A 506 -26.32 6.83 -44.32
C MET A 506 -27.67 7.48 -44.65
N MET A 507 -28.58 7.58 -43.67
CA MET A 507 -29.85 8.29 -43.79
C MET A 507 -29.73 9.81 -43.56
N GLY A 508 -28.53 10.32 -43.29
CA GLY A 508 -28.28 11.76 -43.09
C GLY A 508 -28.94 12.33 -41.82
N GLN A 509 -29.41 11.47 -40.91
CA GLN A 509 -29.96 11.89 -39.62
C GLN A 509 -28.81 12.09 -38.62
N GLU A 510 -28.89 13.14 -37.81
CA GLU A 510 -27.96 13.31 -36.71
C GLU A 510 -28.15 12.15 -35.70
N PRO A 511 -27.07 11.44 -35.34
CA PRO A 511 -27.18 10.20 -34.56
C PRO A 511 -27.54 10.42 -33.08
N ARG A 512 -27.52 11.67 -32.61
CA ARG A 512 -27.85 12.06 -31.23
C ARG A 512 -28.74 13.30 -31.25
N GLN A 513 -29.68 13.35 -30.31
CA GLN A 513 -30.45 14.56 -30.05
C GLN A 513 -29.65 15.48 -29.13
N THR A 514 -29.35 16.70 -29.57
CA THR A 514 -28.64 17.68 -28.73
C THR A 514 -29.63 18.40 -27.82
N THR A 515 -29.82 17.93 -26.59
CA THR A 515 -30.67 18.62 -25.59
C THR A 515 -29.86 19.50 -24.64
N SER A 516 -28.54 19.30 -24.55
CA SER A 516 -27.66 20.03 -23.64
C SER A 516 -26.28 20.37 -24.24
N ASN A 517 -25.65 21.43 -23.71
CA ASN A 517 -24.31 21.89 -24.10
C ASN A 517 -23.17 21.02 -23.52
N ILE A 518 -23.48 20.09 -22.61
CA ILE A 518 -22.50 19.30 -21.86
C ILE A 518 -21.64 18.46 -22.81
N GLY A 519 -22.22 17.89 -23.86
CA GLY A 519 -21.50 17.10 -24.86
C GLY A 519 -20.51 17.88 -25.73
N HIS A 520 -20.52 19.22 -25.68
CA HIS A 520 -19.64 20.08 -26.50
C HIS A 520 -18.55 20.79 -25.69
N LEU A 521 -18.44 20.51 -24.38
CA LEU A 521 -17.48 21.17 -23.48
C LEU A 521 -16.02 20.81 -23.79
N ASN A 522 -15.78 19.56 -24.18
CA ASN A 522 -14.43 19.06 -24.47
C ASN A 522 -14.17 19.07 -25.98
N LYS A 523 -13.18 19.85 -26.41
CA LYS A 523 -12.74 19.80 -27.81
C LYS A 523 -12.02 18.48 -28.08
N PRO A 524 -12.43 17.71 -29.09
CA PRO A 524 -11.78 16.45 -29.40
C PRO A 524 -10.36 16.66 -29.91
N SER A 525 -9.50 15.66 -29.67
CA SER A 525 -8.15 15.68 -30.24
C SER A 525 -8.20 15.48 -31.76
N ILE A 526 -7.27 16.13 -32.48
CA ILE A 526 -7.16 16.00 -33.94
C ILE A 526 -6.95 14.53 -34.33
N GLN A 527 -6.18 13.79 -33.54
CA GLN A 527 -5.92 12.37 -33.74
C GLN A 527 -7.21 11.54 -33.62
N ALA A 528 -8.03 11.76 -32.58
CA ALA A 528 -9.32 11.08 -32.44
C ALA A 528 -10.28 11.38 -33.60
N LEU A 529 -10.27 12.62 -34.11
CA LEU A 529 -11.09 13.00 -35.27
C LEU A 529 -10.65 12.28 -36.56
N ILE A 530 -9.35 12.11 -36.77
CA ILE A 530 -8.80 11.34 -37.90
C ILE A 530 -9.20 9.86 -37.81
N HIS A 531 -9.24 9.31 -36.60
CA HIS A 531 -9.59 7.91 -36.34
C HIS A 531 -11.11 7.64 -36.22
N GLY A 532 -11.95 8.57 -36.66
CA GLY A 532 -13.38 8.31 -36.87
C GLY A 532 -14.32 8.76 -35.74
N LEU A 533 -13.86 9.62 -34.83
CA LEU A 533 -14.75 10.31 -33.89
C LEU A 533 -15.80 11.14 -34.67
N ASN A 534 -17.06 11.07 -34.24
CA ASN A 534 -18.26 11.62 -34.91
C ASN A 534 -18.62 10.96 -36.25
N ARG A 535 -17.98 9.84 -36.61
CA ARG A 535 -18.31 9.02 -37.79
C ARG A 535 -18.63 7.57 -37.45
N HIS A 536 -17.85 6.97 -36.56
CA HIS A 536 -18.03 5.58 -36.12
C HIS A 536 -18.41 5.49 -34.65
N TYR A 537 -18.02 6.47 -33.85
CA TYR A 537 -18.30 6.56 -32.42
C TYR A 537 -18.35 8.03 -31.97
N TYR A 538 -18.94 8.28 -30.80
CA TYR A 538 -18.96 9.59 -30.14
C TYR A 538 -18.33 9.52 -28.76
N SER A 539 -17.85 10.68 -28.26
CA SER A 539 -17.35 10.82 -26.89
C SER A 539 -18.50 11.09 -25.91
N ILE A 540 -18.39 10.50 -24.72
CA ILE A 540 -19.31 10.64 -23.60
C ILE A 540 -18.59 11.41 -22.49
N ALA A 541 -19.29 12.34 -21.84
CA ALA A 541 -18.71 13.11 -20.76
C ALA A 541 -18.46 12.22 -19.53
N ILE A 542 -17.22 12.18 -19.05
CA ILE A 542 -16.85 11.48 -17.82
C ILE A 542 -16.94 12.46 -16.66
N ASP A 543 -17.58 12.01 -15.58
CA ASP A 543 -17.61 12.72 -14.31
C ASP A 543 -17.08 11.81 -13.19
N TYR A 544 -16.51 12.40 -12.14
CA TYR A 544 -15.86 11.65 -11.08
C TYR A 544 -16.69 11.74 -9.81
N ARG A 545 -17.18 10.58 -9.34
CA ARG A 545 -17.86 10.52 -8.06
C ARG A 545 -16.81 10.41 -6.95
N LYS A 546 -16.62 11.50 -6.23
CA LYS A 546 -15.76 11.55 -5.04
C LYS A 546 -16.63 11.49 -3.80
N ASN A 547 -16.43 10.46 -2.98
CA ASN A 547 -17.04 10.39 -1.66
C ASN A 547 -16.19 11.18 -0.66
N GLU A 548 -16.82 11.87 0.28
CA GLU A 548 -16.12 12.65 1.32
C GLU A 548 -15.19 11.76 2.16
N LEU A 549 -15.62 10.54 2.48
CA LEU A 549 -14.81 9.55 3.19
C LEU A 549 -13.55 9.13 2.41
N GLU A 550 -13.69 8.94 1.09
CA GLU A 550 -12.55 8.60 0.21
C GLU A 550 -11.58 9.76 0.11
N GLU A 551 -12.09 10.98 -0.01
CA GLU A 551 -11.28 12.19 -0.06
C GLU A 551 -10.50 12.38 1.23
N GLN A 552 -11.16 12.26 2.39
CA GLN A 552 -10.50 12.32 3.70
C GLN A 552 -9.44 11.23 3.87
N MET A 553 -9.73 9.99 3.46
CA MET A 553 -8.77 8.88 3.51
C MET A 553 -7.55 9.14 2.61
N LEU A 554 -7.76 9.56 1.36
CA LEU A 554 -6.68 9.83 0.41
C LEU A 554 -5.84 11.03 0.86
N MET A 555 -6.47 12.05 1.46
CA MET A 555 -5.77 13.18 2.06
C MET A 555 -4.90 12.76 3.24
N ASN A 556 -5.31 11.76 4.03
CA ASN A 556 -4.48 11.23 5.11
C ASN A 556 -3.21 10.53 4.60
N LEU A 557 -3.27 9.86 3.44
CA LEU A 557 -2.10 9.22 2.82
C LEU A 557 -1.11 10.23 2.23
N HIS A 558 -1.55 11.44 1.91
CA HIS A 558 -0.69 12.51 1.40
C HIS A 558 -0.07 13.39 2.49
N LYS A 559 -0.38 13.14 3.77
CA LYS A 559 0.22 13.88 4.88
C LYS A 559 1.68 13.49 5.03
N ASN A 560 2.53 14.49 5.26
CA ASN A 560 3.91 14.27 5.68
C ASN A 560 3.92 13.51 7.01
N THR A 561 4.97 12.73 7.23
CA THR A 561 5.18 11.98 8.47
C THR A 561 5.16 12.95 9.65
N TRP A 562 4.32 12.68 10.66
CA TRP A 562 4.15 13.59 11.81
C TRP A 562 5.45 13.82 12.58
N SER A 563 6.38 12.86 12.53
CA SER A 563 7.71 12.94 13.14
C SER A 563 8.67 13.88 12.41
N ASP A 564 8.42 14.24 11.15
CA ASP A 564 9.38 15.02 10.35
C ASP A 564 9.63 16.40 10.96
N GLY A 565 8.65 16.97 11.66
CA GLY A 565 8.79 18.24 12.38
C GLY A 565 9.44 18.13 13.76
N LEU A 566 9.60 16.93 14.29
CA LEU A 566 10.21 16.63 15.59
C LEU A 566 11.62 16.05 15.47
N VAL A 567 12.05 15.72 14.26
CA VAL A 567 13.40 15.21 14.00
C VAL A 567 14.30 16.36 13.64
N LEU A 568 15.22 16.68 14.55
CA LEU A 568 16.30 17.63 14.26
C LEU A 568 17.34 16.99 13.36
N THR A 569 17.77 17.74 12.34
CA THR A 569 18.99 17.39 11.62
C THR A 569 20.19 17.56 12.55
N LYS A 570 21.27 16.79 12.32
CA LYS A 570 22.50 16.93 13.11
C LYS A 570 23.05 18.33 12.93
N PHE A 571 23.30 19.05 14.03
CA PHE A 571 23.78 20.44 14.00
C PHE A 571 25.06 20.62 13.16
N GLU A 572 25.96 19.65 13.15
CA GLU A 572 27.18 19.69 12.33
C GLU A 572 26.88 19.65 10.83
N ASP A 573 25.93 18.83 10.40
CA ASP A 573 25.58 18.68 8.99
C ASP A 573 24.76 19.89 8.51
N HIS A 574 23.85 20.38 9.36
CA HIS A 574 23.09 21.60 9.12
C HIS A 574 24.00 22.85 9.01
N SER A 575 25.01 22.96 9.87
CA SER A 575 25.98 24.06 9.79
C SER A 575 26.81 24.02 8.50
N LYS A 576 27.20 22.82 8.03
CA LYS A 576 27.93 22.66 6.76
C LYS A 576 27.06 23.02 5.55
N GLU A 577 25.78 22.67 5.60
CA GLU A 577 24.81 23.01 4.55
C GLU A 577 24.59 24.52 4.48
N ASN A 578 24.40 25.18 5.62
CA ASN A 578 24.33 26.65 5.70
C ASN A 578 25.59 27.32 5.13
N GLU A 579 26.78 26.84 5.51
CA GLU A 579 28.04 27.38 4.99
C GLU A 579 28.14 27.22 3.46
N LYS A 580 27.70 26.07 2.93
CA LYS A 580 27.71 25.80 1.49
C LYS A 580 26.74 26.73 0.74
N THR A 581 25.52 26.90 1.23
CA THR A 581 24.53 27.74 0.55
C THR A 581 24.90 29.22 0.63
N VAL A 582 25.43 29.69 1.76
CA VAL A 582 25.96 31.07 1.88
C VAL A 582 27.14 31.32 0.94
N LYS A 583 28.03 30.34 0.74
CA LYS A 583 29.10 30.43 -0.27
C LYS A 583 28.55 30.49 -1.71
N SER A 584 27.50 29.72 -2.00
CA SER A 584 26.79 29.78 -3.29
C SER A 584 26.17 31.17 -3.50
N MET A 585 25.50 31.70 -2.48
CA MET A 585 24.92 33.04 -2.51
C MET A 585 25.96 34.14 -2.74
N LEU A 586 27.17 34.02 -2.17
CA LEU A 586 28.26 34.97 -2.42
C LEU A 586 28.61 35.00 -3.92
N ALA A 587 28.83 33.84 -4.52
CA ALA A 587 29.14 33.72 -5.95
C ALA A 587 27.99 34.24 -6.84
N LEU A 588 26.73 33.96 -6.47
CA LEU A 588 25.55 34.47 -7.17
C LEU A 588 25.39 35.99 -7.02
N THR A 589 25.80 36.56 -5.88
CA THR A 589 25.74 38.00 -5.63
C THR A 589 26.77 38.75 -6.48
N GLU A 590 27.98 38.21 -6.64
CA GLU A 590 28.99 38.75 -7.56
C GLU A 590 28.51 38.73 -9.02
N GLN A 591 27.85 37.64 -9.43
CA GLN A 591 27.23 37.53 -10.75
C GLN A 591 26.06 38.49 -10.92
N TYR A 592 25.23 38.66 -9.88
CA TYR A 592 24.12 39.60 -9.88
C TYR A 592 24.61 41.04 -10.03
N ASN A 593 25.67 41.43 -9.31
CA ASN A 593 26.23 42.79 -9.40
C ASN A 593 26.78 43.09 -10.79
N THR A 594 27.55 42.16 -11.37
CA THR A 594 28.02 42.26 -12.76
C THR A 594 26.84 42.40 -13.73
N ARG A 595 25.78 41.63 -13.52
CA ARG A 595 24.60 41.65 -14.38
C ARG A 595 23.80 42.95 -14.29
N VAL A 596 23.64 43.52 -13.09
CA VAL A 596 22.97 44.82 -12.90
C VAL A 596 23.72 45.93 -13.65
N GLN A 597 25.06 45.90 -13.64
CA GLN A 597 25.89 46.84 -14.41
C GLN A 597 25.71 46.67 -15.92
N GLU A 598 25.62 45.42 -16.41
CA GLU A 598 25.32 45.13 -17.82
C GLU A 598 23.88 45.46 -18.24
N GLU A 599 22.95 45.51 -17.29
CA GLU A 599 21.53 45.83 -17.50
C GLU A 599 21.28 47.33 -17.62
N GLU A 600 22.07 48.19 -16.96
CA GLU A 600 21.96 49.66 -17.05
C GLU A 600 22.25 50.20 -18.47
N GLU A 601 23.04 49.46 -19.28
CA GLU A 601 23.47 49.89 -20.61
C GLU A 601 22.53 49.46 -21.75
N LYS A 602 21.47 48.68 -21.47
CA LYS A 602 20.67 47.98 -22.51
C LYS A 602 19.18 48.24 -22.43
N THR A 603 18.49 48.04 -23.56
CA THR A 603 17.03 48.18 -23.64
C THR A 603 16.30 46.92 -23.15
N PRO A 604 15.04 47.01 -22.69
CA PRO A 604 14.29 45.88 -22.12
C PRO A 604 14.12 44.68 -23.06
N GLU A 605 13.97 44.93 -24.37
CA GLU A 605 13.77 43.90 -25.39
C GLU A 605 15.06 43.12 -25.68
N GLU A 606 16.22 43.79 -25.62
CA GLU A 606 17.53 43.16 -25.74
C GLU A 606 17.88 42.31 -24.52
N LEU A 607 17.41 42.71 -23.34
CA LEU A 607 17.58 41.96 -22.09
C LEU A 607 16.82 40.63 -22.08
N GLU A 608 15.59 40.58 -22.61
CA GLU A 608 14.83 39.32 -22.68
C GLU A 608 15.55 38.27 -23.54
N VAL A 609 16.16 38.68 -24.65
CA VAL A 609 16.90 37.79 -25.55
C VAL A 609 18.24 37.36 -24.95
N LEU A 610 18.97 38.28 -24.30
CA LEU A 610 20.26 38.00 -23.63
C LEU A 610 20.14 37.00 -22.47
N ASN A 611 18.97 36.94 -21.85
CA ASN A 611 18.70 36.14 -20.67
C ASN A 611 18.32 34.68 -21.01
N VAL A 612 18.10 34.35 -22.27
CA VAL A 612 17.79 32.98 -22.70
C VAL A 612 19.05 32.10 -22.64
N GLY A 613 19.04 31.11 -21.75
CA GLY A 613 20.12 30.12 -21.64
C GLY A 613 21.24 30.45 -20.64
N LYS A 614 21.18 31.62 -20.00
CA LYS A 614 22.05 31.97 -18.87
C LYS A 614 21.32 31.76 -17.54
N LEU A 615 22.07 31.44 -16.48
CA LEU A 615 21.53 31.34 -15.12
C LEU A 615 21.01 32.72 -14.68
N ASP A 616 19.82 32.78 -14.11
CA ASP A 616 19.23 34.02 -13.59
C ASP A 616 19.61 34.19 -12.11
N PRO A 617 20.66 34.99 -11.78
CA PRO A 617 21.18 35.05 -10.42
C PRO A 617 20.15 35.62 -9.45
N LYS A 618 19.21 36.46 -9.91
CA LYS A 618 18.15 37.03 -9.06
C LYS A 618 17.19 35.96 -8.56
N LYS A 619 16.65 35.13 -9.47
CA LYS A 619 15.74 34.02 -9.10
C LYS A 619 16.42 32.97 -8.25
N HIS A 620 17.69 32.68 -8.53
CA HIS A 620 18.46 31.73 -7.74
C HIS A 620 18.74 32.26 -6.33
N LEU A 621 19.11 33.54 -6.17
CA LEU A 621 19.25 34.16 -4.85
C LEU A 621 17.94 34.14 -4.05
N GLU A 622 16.80 34.43 -4.69
CA GLU A 622 15.50 34.39 -4.04
C GLU A 622 15.14 32.98 -3.54
N ASN A 623 15.38 31.96 -4.37
CA ASN A 623 15.17 30.56 -3.99
C ASN A 623 16.10 30.12 -2.85
N ASP A 624 17.40 30.45 -2.94
CA ASP A 624 18.39 30.08 -1.91
C ASP A 624 18.07 30.76 -0.57
N VAL A 625 17.62 32.03 -0.57
CA VAL A 625 17.16 32.73 0.63
C VAL A 625 15.94 32.03 1.24
N TYR A 626 14.94 31.70 0.41
CA TYR A 626 13.74 31.03 0.91
C TYR A 626 14.05 29.66 1.52
N GLU A 627 14.92 28.87 0.88
CA GLU A 627 15.34 27.56 1.35
C GLU A 627 16.13 27.66 2.67
N ILE A 628 17.14 28.54 2.75
CA ILE A 628 17.91 28.77 3.98
C ILE A 628 17.00 29.25 5.11
N MET A 629 16.10 30.19 4.84
CA MET A 629 15.18 30.71 5.85
C MET A 629 14.25 29.61 6.37
N ALA A 630 13.67 28.81 5.47
CA ALA A 630 12.79 27.71 5.85
C ALA A 630 13.53 26.67 6.70
N LEU A 631 14.70 26.21 6.25
CA LEU A 631 15.50 25.20 6.95
C LEU A 631 15.94 25.69 8.34
N ASN A 632 16.47 26.91 8.44
CA ASN A 632 16.94 27.46 9.71
C ASN A 632 15.78 27.75 10.67
N THR A 633 14.65 28.24 10.16
CA THR A 633 13.49 28.52 11.01
C THR A 633 12.92 27.23 11.59
N VAL A 634 12.79 26.18 10.77
CA VAL A 634 12.32 24.87 11.22
C VAL A 634 13.29 24.23 12.20
N GLN A 635 14.60 24.25 11.94
CA GLN A 635 15.62 23.69 12.83
C GLN A 635 15.68 24.44 14.18
N CYS A 636 15.64 25.77 14.17
CA CYS A 636 15.61 26.58 15.39
C CYS A 636 14.33 26.33 16.19
N LEU A 637 13.17 26.33 15.52
CA LEU A 637 11.89 26.08 16.18
C LEU A 637 11.82 24.66 16.75
N GLY A 638 12.30 23.65 16.01
CA GLY A 638 12.39 22.28 16.49
C GLY A 638 13.26 22.16 17.74
N ALA A 639 14.42 22.83 17.77
CA ALA A 639 15.30 22.82 18.94
C ALA A 639 14.67 23.50 20.14
N MET A 640 13.97 24.62 19.94
CA MET A 640 13.22 25.31 21.00
C MET A 640 12.07 24.45 21.53
N LEU A 641 11.31 23.81 20.63
CA LEU A 641 10.21 22.92 21.02
C LEU A 641 10.72 21.73 21.82
N ASP A 642 11.81 21.09 21.38
CA ASP A 642 12.40 19.95 22.08
C ASP A 642 12.81 20.29 23.52
N THR A 643 13.34 21.50 23.75
CA THR A 643 13.73 21.92 25.11
C THR A 643 12.57 22.21 26.07
N ILE A 644 11.35 22.41 25.56
CA ILE A 644 10.16 22.67 26.37
C ILE A 644 9.31 21.40 26.53
N VAL A 645 9.23 20.61 25.46
CA VAL A 645 8.34 19.43 25.36
C VAL A 645 8.99 18.18 25.98
N PHE A 646 10.28 17.98 25.77
CA PHE A 646 11.06 16.83 26.27
C PHE A 646 12.06 17.26 27.35
#